data_AF-A0A6A3BPA9-F1
#
_entry.id   AF-A0A6A3BPA9-F1
#
_cell.length_a   1.000
_cell.length_b   1.000
_cell.length_c   1.000
_cell.angle_alpha   90.00
_cell.angle_beta   90.00
_cell.angle_gamma   90.00
#
_symmetry.space_group_name_H-M   'P 1'
#
loop_
_entity.id
_entity.type
_entity.pdbx_description
1 polymer ?
#
loop_
_entity_poly.entity_id
_entity_poly.type
_entity_poly.pdbx_seq_one_letter_code
_entity_poly.pdbx_strand_id
1 'polypeptide(L)'
;MFTQALDKDGLRWVRQVFHTGRMQKMEPSHSDTILLDNNRDEILDRSVRAEEHEGTNESTNNLPIRRPIFHASGLGPWVAVLSYDACVRLCLNSWAKGCTEAAPYFLNQECSELRKAFGLQNVLLQPEEELLAKQSSELVSEAAAPKSKRFIGKMKVQVRRVKMGLDPPPGCNLSIMKMESLHHRFCKVNSMLYSGWEALRKVRVTPNTPANGSLSKQSLAYLQASSQYIKEVSKLLKTGVTTLHSNSTSYEVIPETYCCLVKLKSSSEDDVIKMQPGSSETHVFLPEGLRDDLIVKVHDSKGQYCGHALAQVVSLADDPGDKVRWWPLYREPEHELVGRVQLYIHYSTSREENNLKCGSVAETVAYDLLLEVAMKNQLFQQRNLLLHGPWKWLVNEFASYYGISDAYTKLRYLSYVMDVATPTEDCLTVIHDLLSPVKGYNKHKLSHQENRILGEVEDQVQQILIEIFENYKSLDESLPLGMMSVFKAPTGAPAPALVPAVKLYSLLHDILTPEIQQKFCGYFQAAAKKRSRRHQTEIDEFLLSNNDGALTDPTTLSMSYQKMKTLILGIKKEIFTDIEIHKQNILPSFIDLPNLSAPIYSVDLCSRLRAFLVACPPPGPSPPVIELVIATADFQRDLSSWNITPIKGGIEAKELFHSYITCWIEEKRHSLLDSCKIDKVKCSDIKTRQSTTPFIDDMYDQLTQTLNEYEIIFSRWPEFALILENAIADVEKAIIKSLDRQFADVLAPLKDGLAPKIIGKYVQKFTKGTPVIYVVPDELGVLLNSMRRMLFVLHPKIESQLKLWFPCIPPDGNSIPGERICETTVMLRADFRSHIQAIVEKLAENTRVQTATKLRKIIQDSKETVVESDLRNRMQPLKELLINMIENLHSVFEPHVFITVCRNFWDRMGQDVLHFMENRRENMSWYKGPRIAILVLDEIFGSQMQKLLGNALQEKDLEPPPSVKEVRSMFAKIL
;
A
#
# COMPACT_ATOMS: atom_id res chain seq x y z
N MET A 1 9.84 -43.32 29.72
CA MET A 1 10.53 -44.33 30.56
C MET A 1 10.30 -45.67 29.87
N PHE A 2 11.35 -46.44 29.56
CA PHE A 2 11.36 -47.73 28.83
C PHE A 2 10.76 -47.71 27.40
N THR A 3 11.49 -47.83 26.27
CA THR A 3 12.45 -48.86 25.76
C THR A 3 11.82 -50.25 25.63
N GLN A 4 11.59 -50.79 24.43
CA GLN A 4 12.50 -51.56 23.55
C GLN A 4 11.69 -51.99 22.27
N ALA A 5 12.21 -52.42 21.11
CA ALA A 5 13.57 -52.49 20.54
C ALA A 5 13.53 -52.80 19.01
N LEU A 6 14.60 -52.36 18.32
CA LEU A 6 15.41 -53.07 17.29
C LEU A 6 14.92 -53.39 15.85
N ASP A 7 15.70 -52.84 14.90
CA ASP A 7 16.37 -53.50 13.75
C ASP A 7 15.57 -54.09 12.56
N LYS A 8 15.73 -53.49 11.35
CA LYS A 8 16.67 -53.99 10.30
C LYS A 8 16.70 -53.19 8.98
N ASP A 9 17.92 -52.93 8.53
CA ASP A 9 18.50 -52.74 7.17
C ASP A 9 17.64 -52.42 5.91
N GLY A 10 18.16 -51.47 5.11
CA GLY A 10 17.60 -51.06 3.79
C GLY A 10 18.54 -50.22 2.89
N LEU A 11 19.76 -50.72 2.66
CA LEU A 11 20.84 -50.26 1.74
C LEU A 11 20.62 -49.11 0.69
N ARG A 12 21.62 -48.19 0.67
CA ARG A 12 22.39 -47.65 -0.51
C ARG A 12 21.61 -46.74 -1.52
N TRP A 13 22.05 -45.53 -1.90
CA TRP A 13 23.37 -45.11 -2.39
C TRP A 13 23.61 -43.58 -2.29
N VAL A 14 24.75 -43.12 -1.72
CA VAL A 14 25.50 -41.94 -2.20
C VAL A 14 27.02 -42.14 -2.01
N ARG A 15 27.74 -42.01 -3.13
CA ARG A 15 29.18 -41.73 -3.40
C ARG A 15 30.30 -42.11 -2.41
N GLN A 16 31.33 -42.74 -2.99
CA GLN A 16 32.62 -43.11 -2.41
C GLN A 16 33.58 -41.94 -2.12
N VAL A 17 34.61 -42.27 -1.35
CA VAL A 17 35.63 -41.43 -0.70
C VAL A 17 37.02 -41.68 -1.31
N PHE A 18 37.80 -40.60 -1.50
CA PHE A 18 39.27 -40.42 -1.41
C PHE A 18 40.24 -41.61 -1.70
N HIS A 19 41.39 -41.43 -2.37
CA HIS A 19 42.56 -40.73 -1.80
C HIS A 19 43.74 -40.50 -2.79
N THR A 20 44.85 -39.94 -2.25
CA THR A 20 46.14 -39.55 -2.86
C THR A 20 46.11 -38.23 -3.66
N GLY A 21 46.99 -37.24 -3.45
CA GLY A 21 47.86 -36.98 -2.29
C GLY A 21 49.31 -36.64 -2.65
N ARG A 22 49.60 -35.36 -2.95
CA ARG A 22 50.92 -34.74 -2.68
C ARG A 22 50.85 -33.22 -2.68
N MET A 23 51.65 -32.59 -1.81
CA MET A 23 51.86 -31.14 -1.80
C MET A 23 53.09 -30.78 -2.64
N GLN A 24 53.08 -29.60 -3.27
CA GLN A 24 54.26 -28.74 -3.29
C GLN A 24 53.86 -27.26 -3.44
N LYS A 25 54.75 -26.39 -2.98
CA LYS A 25 54.62 -24.94 -2.86
C LYS A 25 55.73 -24.31 -3.72
N MET A 26 55.61 -23.00 -3.99
CA MET A 26 56.70 -22.02 -4.23
C MET A 26 56.73 -21.38 -5.63
N GLU A 27 56.80 -20.05 -5.63
CA GLU A 27 57.12 -19.14 -6.75
C GLU A 27 58.65 -19.16 -7.04
N PRO A 28 59.22 -18.22 -7.82
CA PRO A 28 59.06 -17.95 -9.26
C PRO A 28 60.44 -18.02 -9.98
N SER A 29 60.53 -17.52 -11.23
CA SER A 29 61.69 -16.83 -11.87
C SER A 29 62.05 -17.27 -13.31
N HIS A 30 62.74 -16.34 -13.99
CA HIS A 30 63.41 -16.29 -15.31
C HIS A 30 63.95 -17.62 -15.91
N SER A 31 64.34 -17.77 -17.19
CA SER A 31 64.80 -16.83 -18.25
C SER A 31 64.72 -17.54 -19.63
N ASP A 32 65.03 -17.00 -20.83
CA ASP A 32 65.38 -15.65 -21.35
C ASP A 32 65.25 -15.65 -22.89
N THR A 33 65.22 -14.47 -23.54
CA THR A 33 65.96 -14.20 -24.81
C THR A 33 66.12 -12.69 -25.01
N ILE A 34 67.37 -12.27 -25.24
CA ILE A 34 67.82 -10.87 -25.35
C ILE A 34 68.03 -10.50 -26.83
N LEU A 35 67.64 -9.28 -27.22
CA LEU A 35 68.41 -8.47 -28.17
C LEU A 35 68.39 -6.99 -27.73
N LEU A 36 69.59 -6.41 -27.65
CA LEU A 36 69.85 -4.97 -27.41
C LEU A 36 69.45 -4.13 -28.66
N ASP A 37 69.31 -2.80 -28.64
CA ASP A 37 70.18 -1.83 -27.95
C ASP A 37 69.55 -0.44 -27.69
N ASN A 38 69.94 0.18 -26.56
CA ASN A 38 70.05 1.61 -26.18
C ASN A 38 69.43 2.72 -27.10
N ASN A 39 68.81 3.83 -26.63
CA ASN A 39 69.19 4.72 -25.52
C ASN A 39 68.24 5.95 -25.38
N ARG A 40 68.23 6.58 -24.18
CA ARG A 40 67.88 7.99 -23.83
C ARG A 40 66.43 8.55 -23.87
N ASP A 41 65.97 8.86 -22.66
CA ASP A 41 65.59 10.19 -22.13
C ASP A 41 64.33 10.98 -22.59
N GLU A 42 63.71 11.57 -21.55
CA GLU A 42 62.88 12.80 -21.47
C GLU A 42 61.38 12.84 -21.85
N ILE A 43 60.59 13.06 -20.77
CA ILE A 43 59.60 14.14 -20.58
C ILE A 43 58.33 14.18 -21.47
N LEU A 44 57.23 13.84 -20.79
CA LEU A 44 55.94 14.55 -20.68
C LEU A 44 55.15 15.02 -21.93
N ASP A 45 53.85 14.70 -21.83
CA ASP A 45 52.69 15.44 -22.35
C ASP A 45 52.30 15.29 -23.83
N ARG A 46 51.18 14.59 -24.06
CA ARG A 46 50.34 14.82 -25.24
C ARG A 46 48.88 14.48 -24.99
N SER A 47 48.09 15.53 -24.78
CA SER A 47 46.62 15.52 -24.90
C SER A 47 46.16 14.85 -26.20
N VAL A 48 45.20 13.92 -26.10
CA VAL A 48 44.45 13.36 -27.23
C VAL A 48 42.97 13.61 -26.99
N ARG A 49 42.33 14.27 -27.97
CA ARG A 49 40.88 14.52 -27.98
C ARG A 49 40.13 13.21 -28.18
N ALA A 50 39.06 12.99 -27.43
CA ALA A 50 38.08 11.96 -27.74
C ALA A 50 37.08 12.49 -28.79
N GLU A 51 36.69 11.63 -29.72
CA GLU A 51 35.77 11.95 -30.82
C GLU A 51 34.31 11.91 -30.35
N GLU A 52 33.46 12.71 -31.01
CA GLU A 52 32.01 12.72 -30.76
C GLU A 52 31.35 11.50 -31.42
N HIS A 53 30.46 10.82 -30.70
CA HIS A 53 29.50 9.89 -31.29
C HIS A 53 28.10 10.18 -30.73
N GLU A 54 27.16 10.48 -31.63
CA GLU A 54 25.76 10.74 -31.29
C GLU A 54 25.09 9.49 -30.70
N GLY A 55 24.37 9.66 -29.58
CA GLY A 55 23.64 8.59 -28.91
C GLY A 55 22.57 9.13 -27.97
N THR A 56 21.35 9.24 -28.50
CA THR A 56 20.04 9.31 -27.82
C THR A 56 19.98 9.93 -26.41
N ASN A 57 19.39 11.14 -26.31
CA ASN A 57 19.12 11.83 -25.04
C ASN A 57 18.21 11.03 -24.08
N GLU A 58 18.79 10.37 -23.07
CA GLU A 58 18.12 10.20 -21.77
C GLU A 58 18.48 11.39 -20.87
N SER A 59 17.48 12.15 -20.44
CA SER A 59 17.68 13.34 -19.62
C SER A 59 18.06 12.98 -18.18
N THR A 60 19.36 12.90 -17.90
CA THR A 60 19.88 12.89 -16.54
C THR A 60 19.44 14.15 -15.81
N ASN A 61 18.55 14.00 -14.82
CA ASN A 61 18.16 15.08 -13.92
C ASN A 61 19.36 15.51 -13.05
N ASN A 62 20.16 16.44 -13.57
CA ASN A 62 21.27 17.07 -12.86
C ASN A 62 20.73 17.95 -11.72
N LEU A 63 20.45 17.32 -10.58
CA LEU A 63 20.21 17.99 -9.31
C LEU A 63 21.45 18.80 -8.91
N PRO A 64 21.29 20.01 -8.34
CA PRO A 64 22.42 20.88 -8.04
C PRO A 64 23.30 20.28 -6.93
N ILE A 65 24.62 20.31 -7.16
CA ILE A 65 25.65 19.89 -6.20
C ILE A 65 25.51 20.71 -4.91
N ARG A 66 25.31 20.07 -3.75
CA ARG A 66 25.29 20.76 -2.45
C ARG A 66 26.69 21.28 -2.13
N ARG A 67 26.77 22.51 -1.62
CA ARG A 67 27.98 23.18 -1.13
C ARG A 67 27.70 23.78 0.26
N PRO A 68 28.70 23.92 1.14
CA PRO A 68 28.48 24.45 2.49
C PRO A 68 27.98 25.90 2.47
N ILE A 69 27.22 26.27 3.50
CA ILE A 69 26.73 27.63 3.69
C ILE A 69 27.79 28.41 4.45
N PHE A 70 28.61 29.13 3.70
CA PHE A 70 29.70 29.92 4.23
C PHE A 70 29.19 31.24 4.85
N HIS A 71 29.33 31.37 6.17
CA HIS A 71 28.84 32.48 6.99
C HIS A 71 29.95 33.46 7.41
N ALA A 72 31.15 32.97 7.78
CA ALA A 72 32.26 33.79 8.30
C ALA A 72 32.85 34.71 7.23
N SER A 73 32.89 34.26 5.98
CA SER A 73 33.31 35.07 4.83
C SER A 73 32.37 36.24 4.47
N GLY A 74 31.22 36.35 5.13
CA GLY A 74 30.34 37.52 5.08
C GLY A 74 30.75 38.66 6.03
N LEU A 75 31.68 38.43 6.98
CA LEU A 75 32.01 39.37 8.07
C LEU A 75 32.88 40.58 7.65
N GLY A 76 33.20 40.70 6.36
CA GLY A 76 33.86 41.84 5.75
C GLY A 76 35.39 41.78 5.71
N PRO A 77 36.05 42.67 4.93
CA PRO A 77 37.47 42.55 4.61
C PRO A 77 38.42 42.62 5.83
N TRP A 78 38.02 43.30 6.91
CA TRP A 78 38.86 43.46 8.10
C TRP A 78 39.10 42.14 8.85
N VAL A 79 38.07 41.29 8.94
CA VAL A 79 38.21 39.94 9.55
C VAL A 79 39.12 39.07 8.68
N ALA A 80 39.05 39.20 7.35
CA ALA A 80 39.94 38.52 6.43
C ALA A 80 41.41 38.97 6.59
N VAL A 81 41.68 40.27 6.71
CA VAL A 81 43.04 40.80 6.97
C VAL A 81 43.63 40.27 8.27
N LEU A 82 42.86 40.29 9.37
CA LEU A 82 43.34 39.79 10.67
C LEU A 82 43.55 38.27 10.68
N SER A 83 42.67 37.51 10.02
CA SER A 83 42.82 36.05 9.89
C SER A 83 44.02 35.68 9.02
N TYR A 84 44.25 36.43 7.94
CA TYR A 84 45.42 36.31 7.08
C TYR A 84 46.73 36.60 7.83
N ASP A 85 46.79 37.72 8.58
CA ASP A 85 47.96 38.07 9.40
C ASP A 85 48.27 36.98 10.44
N ALA A 86 47.24 36.43 11.11
CA ALA A 86 47.39 35.30 12.02
C ALA A 86 47.95 34.05 11.31
N CYS A 87 47.47 33.71 10.11
CA CYS A 87 47.99 32.61 9.30
C CYS A 87 49.45 32.82 8.87
N VAL A 88 49.83 34.04 8.47
CA VAL A 88 51.21 34.37 8.08
C VAL A 88 52.15 34.29 9.28
N ARG A 89 51.76 34.83 10.44
CA ARG A 89 52.54 34.72 11.70
C ARG A 89 52.74 33.26 12.12
N LEU A 90 51.69 32.45 12.03
CA LEU A 90 51.76 31.01 12.27
C LEU A 90 52.75 30.33 11.33
N CYS A 91 52.67 30.57 10.02
CA CYS A 91 53.57 29.97 9.05
C CYS A 91 55.03 30.39 9.29
N LEU A 92 55.29 31.67 9.59
CA LEU A 92 56.65 32.16 9.89
C LEU A 92 57.23 31.51 11.16
N ASN A 93 56.42 31.39 12.22
CA ASN A 93 56.79 30.70 13.45
C ASN A 93 57.06 29.21 13.22
N SER A 94 56.24 28.54 12.40
CA SER A 94 56.40 27.13 12.07
C SER A 94 57.61 26.87 11.16
N TRP A 95 57.90 27.76 10.21
CA TRP A 95 59.15 27.73 9.43
C TRP A 95 60.35 27.89 10.36
N ALA A 96 60.33 28.85 11.28
CA ALA A 96 61.41 29.06 12.25
C ALA A 96 61.65 27.85 13.19
N LYS A 97 60.62 27.02 13.40
CA LYS A 97 60.70 25.74 14.13
C LYS A 97 61.11 24.54 13.25
N GLY A 98 61.40 24.74 11.97
CA GLY A 98 61.87 23.70 11.06
C GLY A 98 60.79 22.98 10.23
N CYS A 99 59.60 23.56 10.06
CA CYS A 99 58.60 23.02 9.12
C CYS A 99 59.07 23.18 7.67
N THR A 100 59.42 22.08 7.00
CA THR A 100 60.09 22.06 5.68
C THR A 100 59.15 22.09 4.48
N GLU A 101 57.88 21.72 4.63
CA GLU A 101 56.96 21.51 3.48
C GLU A 101 55.70 22.39 3.56
N ALA A 102 54.95 22.33 4.67
CA ALA A 102 53.64 22.97 4.75
C ALA A 102 53.71 24.49 5.00
N ALA A 103 54.64 24.98 5.82
CA ALA A 103 54.81 26.42 6.03
C ALA A 103 55.39 27.15 4.79
N PRO A 104 56.40 26.61 4.07
CA PRO A 104 56.88 27.22 2.83
C PRO A 104 55.82 27.30 1.73
N TYR A 105 54.91 26.32 1.62
CA TYR A 105 53.79 26.35 0.66
C TYR A 105 52.97 27.65 0.76
N PHE A 106 52.66 28.10 1.98
CA PHE A 106 51.85 29.30 2.21
C PHE A 106 52.63 30.61 2.20
N LEU A 107 53.94 30.57 2.41
CA LEU A 107 54.81 31.76 2.44
C LEU A 107 55.45 32.06 1.07
N ASN A 108 55.42 31.10 0.14
CA ASN A 108 55.92 31.26 -1.23
C ASN A 108 55.23 32.43 -1.97
N GLN A 109 55.95 33.06 -2.90
CA GLN A 109 55.48 34.17 -3.74
C GLN A 109 54.74 35.26 -2.95
N GLU A 110 55.36 35.73 -1.85
CA GLU A 110 54.76 36.74 -0.96
C GLU A 110 53.36 36.34 -0.47
N CYS A 111 53.23 35.09 -0.02
CA CYS A 111 51.96 34.50 0.43
C CYS A 111 50.83 34.54 -0.61
N SER A 112 51.14 34.41 -1.91
CA SER A 112 50.16 34.58 -2.99
C SER A 112 48.92 33.69 -2.83
N GLU A 113 49.10 32.44 -2.41
CA GLU A 113 47.99 31.51 -2.15
C GLU A 113 47.09 31.98 -1.01
N LEU A 114 47.64 32.42 0.12
CA LEU A 114 46.84 33.02 1.20
C LEU A 114 46.15 34.32 0.76
N ARG A 115 46.84 35.20 0.01
CA ARG A 115 46.29 36.48 -0.50
C ARG A 115 45.09 36.24 -1.43
N LYS A 116 45.18 35.28 -2.35
CA LYS A 116 44.08 34.86 -3.24
C LYS A 116 42.94 34.24 -2.42
N ALA A 117 43.27 33.28 -1.55
CA ALA A 117 42.33 32.47 -0.80
C ALA A 117 41.42 33.28 0.15
N PHE A 118 41.99 34.27 0.85
CA PHE A 118 41.23 35.21 1.70
C PHE A 118 40.55 36.35 0.91
N GLY A 119 40.69 36.39 -0.43
CA GLY A 119 40.13 37.45 -1.28
C GLY A 119 40.81 38.82 -1.12
N LEU A 120 42.02 38.85 -0.54
CA LEU A 120 42.74 40.06 -0.15
C LEU A 120 43.62 40.64 -1.27
N GLN A 121 43.74 39.95 -2.41
CA GLN A 121 44.62 40.38 -3.51
C GLN A 121 44.36 41.83 -3.95
N ASN A 122 43.09 42.27 -4.00
CA ASN A 122 42.70 43.65 -4.35
C ASN A 122 42.44 44.58 -3.13
N VAL A 123 42.80 44.13 -1.93
CA VAL A 123 42.60 44.87 -0.65
C VAL A 123 43.95 45.27 -0.04
N LEU A 124 44.96 44.42 -0.16
CA LEU A 124 46.35 44.71 0.19
C LEU A 124 47.04 45.46 -0.96
N LEU A 125 48.15 46.14 -0.65
CA LEU A 125 48.99 46.78 -1.67
C LEU A 125 49.55 45.72 -2.62
N GLN A 126 49.41 45.96 -3.94
CA GLN A 126 49.99 45.13 -4.99
C GLN A 126 51.34 45.72 -5.42
N PRO A 127 52.38 44.89 -5.64
CA PRO A 127 53.61 45.36 -6.26
C PRO A 127 53.36 45.78 -7.72
N GLU A 128 54.17 46.72 -8.22
CA GLU A 128 54.04 47.31 -9.55
C GLU A 128 54.07 46.25 -10.68
N GLU A 129 54.88 45.21 -10.50
CA GLU A 129 55.01 44.07 -11.40
C GLU A 129 53.69 43.27 -11.54
N GLU A 130 52.93 43.08 -10.45
CA GLU A 130 51.66 42.34 -10.45
C GLU A 130 50.52 43.18 -11.08
N LEU A 131 50.57 44.51 -10.94
CA LEU A 131 49.66 45.46 -11.59
C LEU A 131 49.88 45.51 -13.11
N LEU A 132 51.14 45.49 -13.56
CA LEU A 132 51.51 45.49 -14.98
C LEU A 132 51.19 44.13 -15.64
N ALA A 133 51.39 43.01 -14.93
CA ALA A 133 51.04 41.69 -15.44
C ALA A 133 49.54 41.56 -15.76
N LYS A 134 48.64 42.03 -14.87
CA LYS A 134 47.18 41.96 -15.08
C LYS A 134 46.70 42.68 -16.34
N GLN A 135 47.35 43.78 -16.74
CA GLN A 135 46.98 44.51 -17.96
C GLN A 135 47.23 43.71 -19.26
N SER A 136 48.04 42.65 -19.21
CA SER A 136 48.37 41.82 -20.38
C SER A 136 47.42 40.64 -20.61
N SER A 137 46.58 40.27 -19.62
CA SER A 137 45.76 39.06 -19.67
C SER A 137 44.25 39.29 -19.76
N GLU A 138 43.74 40.51 -19.57
CA GLU A 138 42.30 40.83 -19.71
C GLU A 138 41.92 41.23 -21.15
N LEU A 139 42.06 40.29 -22.09
CA LEU A 139 41.34 40.33 -23.36
C LEU A 139 40.65 38.97 -23.62
N VAL A 140 39.34 39.03 -23.87
CA VAL A 140 38.42 37.92 -24.19
C VAL A 140 37.97 37.04 -23.00
N SER A 141 36.86 37.44 -22.36
CA SER A 141 35.62 36.64 -22.38
C SER A 141 34.44 37.47 -21.84
N GLU A 142 33.39 37.65 -22.65
CA GLU A 142 32.13 38.27 -22.22
C GLU A 142 31.14 37.21 -21.72
N ALA A 143 30.14 37.64 -20.93
CA ALA A 143 28.99 36.89 -20.41
C ALA A 143 29.20 35.92 -19.22
N ALA A 144 28.82 36.39 -18.02
CA ALA A 144 27.85 35.68 -17.14
C ALA A 144 27.35 36.57 -15.98
N ALA A 145 26.04 36.86 -15.97
CA ALA A 145 25.17 37.29 -14.86
C ALA A 145 25.66 38.33 -13.81
N PRO A 146 24.90 39.43 -13.58
CA PRO A 146 25.17 40.31 -12.45
C PRO A 146 24.85 39.58 -11.13
N LYS A 147 25.90 39.24 -10.36
CA LYS A 147 25.73 38.83 -8.95
C LYS A 147 24.94 39.92 -8.23
N SER A 148 23.77 39.57 -7.69
CA SER A 148 22.92 40.48 -6.92
C SER A 148 23.66 40.92 -5.66
N LYS A 149 24.32 42.08 -5.74
CA LYS A 149 24.97 42.70 -4.58
C LYS A 149 23.89 42.97 -3.53
N ARG A 150 24.02 42.35 -2.35
CA ARG A 150 23.18 42.67 -1.18
C ARG A 150 23.38 44.15 -0.84
N PHE A 151 22.37 44.96 -1.16
CA PHE A 151 22.33 46.37 -0.77
C PHE A 151 21.99 46.45 0.72
N ILE A 152 23.02 46.44 1.58
CA ILE A 152 22.87 46.77 3.00
C ILE A 152 22.70 48.29 3.08
N GLY A 153 21.46 48.74 2.92
CA GLY A 153 21.10 50.15 3.14
C GLY A 153 21.05 50.46 4.63
N LYS A 154 21.63 51.57 5.04
CA LYS A 154 21.59 52.05 6.43
C LYS A 154 20.40 52.99 6.59
N MET A 155 19.41 52.60 7.39
CA MET A 155 18.16 53.35 7.56
C MET A 155 18.12 54.01 8.94
N LYS A 156 18.27 55.34 8.99
CA LYS A 156 18.18 56.12 10.24
C LYS A 156 16.75 56.60 10.46
N VAL A 157 16.09 56.08 11.50
CA VAL A 157 14.67 56.32 11.82
C VAL A 157 14.55 57.16 13.10
N GLN A 158 13.60 58.11 13.11
CA GLN A 158 13.19 58.89 14.28
C GLN A 158 11.67 59.06 14.27
N VAL A 159 11.00 58.79 15.39
CA VAL A 159 9.56 59.04 15.55
C VAL A 159 9.34 60.48 16.02
N ARG A 160 8.68 61.32 15.21
CA ARG A 160 8.51 62.75 15.51
C ARG A 160 7.20 63.08 16.20
N ARG A 161 6.08 62.56 15.72
CA ARG A 161 4.73 62.87 16.23
C ARG A 161 3.79 61.69 16.01
N VAL A 162 2.85 61.49 16.92
CA VAL A 162 1.73 60.56 16.76
C VAL A 162 0.44 61.37 16.83
N LYS A 163 -0.54 61.04 15.99
CA LYS A 163 -1.91 61.56 16.05
C LYS A 163 -2.87 60.37 15.99
N MET A 164 -3.73 60.23 16.99
CA MET A 164 -4.85 59.29 16.97
C MET A 164 -6.14 59.99 16.56
N GLY A 165 -7.00 59.31 15.81
CA GLY A 165 -8.23 59.85 15.24
C GLY A 165 -8.13 60.24 13.76
N LEU A 166 -9.31 60.30 13.12
CA LEU A 166 -9.48 60.66 11.71
C LEU A 166 -9.75 62.17 11.57
N ASP A 167 -8.86 62.90 10.89
CA ASP A 167 -9.18 64.24 10.36
C ASP A 167 -10.25 64.07 9.24
N PRO A 168 -11.35 64.83 9.23
CA PRO A 168 -12.44 64.63 8.26
C PRO A 168 -12.04 65.12 6.85
N PRO A 169 -12.31 64.34 5.78
CA PRO A 169 -12.11 64.79 4.40
C PRO A 169 -13.25 65.76 3.97
N PRO A 170 -12.98 66.64 2.99
CA PRO A 170 -14.00 67.55 2.47
C PRO A 170 -14.97 66.83 1.51
N GLY A 171 -16.25 66.74 1.88
CA GLY A 171 -17.34 66.30 0.99
C GLY A 171 -18.29 65.29 1.62
N CYS A 172 -19.59 65.60 1.68
CA CYS A 172 -20.66 64.74 2.18
C CYS A 172 -20.95 63.58 1.19
N ASN A 173 -21.61 62.46 1.54
CA ASN A 173 -22.91 62.33 2.22
C ASN A 173 -23.22 60.90 2.73
N LEU A 174 -24.22 60.81 3.63
CA LEU A 174 -25.07 59.63 3.97
C LEU A 174 -24.50 58.49 4.86
N SER A 175 -24.54 58.77 6.18
CA SER A 175 -25.21 57.98 7.24
C SER A 175 -25.02 56.46 7.38
N ILE A 176 -24.65 56.04 8.61
CA ILE A 176 -25.54 55.36 9.57
C ILE A 176 -25.09 55.70 11.01
N MET A 177 -26.03 56.05 11.89
CA MET A 177 -25.78 56.31 13.32
C MET A 177 -26.20 55.11 14.19
N LYS A 178 -25.54 54.90 15.33
CA LYS A 178 -26.09 54.16 16.47
C LYS A 178 -26.55 55.12 17.58
N MET A 179 -27.70 54.82 18.18
CA MET A 179 -28.59 55.80 18.83
C MET A 179 -28.66 55.61 20.37
N GLU A 180 -27.53 55.40 21.05
CA GLU A 180 -27.54 55.07 22.50
C GLU A 180 -26.67 55.98 23.39
N SER A 181 -25.77 56.80 22.83
CA SER A 181 -24.81 57.59 23.63
C SER A 181 -25.25 59.01 24.01
N LEU A 182 -26.32 59.54 23.42
CA LEU A 182 -26.70 60.96 23.57
C LEU A 182 -27.58 61.27 24.79
N HIS A 183 -28.40 60.31 25.25
CA HIS A 183 -29.38 60.59 26.31
C HIS A 183 -28.74 60.85 27.68
N HIS A 184 -27.57 60.24 27.96
CA HIS A 184 -26.90 60.34 29.26
C HIS A 184 -26.06 61.63 29.44
N ARG A 185 -25.75 62.38 28.37
CA ARG A 185 -24.98 63.64 28.45
C ARG A 185 -25.85 64.88 28.69
N PHE A 186 -27.10 64.90 28.22
CA PHE A 186 -27.94 66.10 28.30
C PHE A 186 -28.38 66.44 29.74
N CYS A 187 -28.67 65.44 30.58
CA CYS A 187 -29.14 65.67 31.95
C CYS A 187 -28.07 66.25 32.89
N LYS A 188 -26.78 66.16 32.55
CA LYS A 188 -25.67 66.58 33.44
C LYS A 188 -25.16 68.01 33.19
N VAL A 189 -25.49 68.62 32.05
CA VAL A 189 -25.04 69.98 31.68
C VAL A 189 -25.98 71.05 32.26
N ASN A 190 -27.29 70.81 32.26
CA ASN A 190 -28.29 71.81 32.69
C ASN A 190 -28.22 72.17 34.19
N SER A 191 -27.74 71.29 35.07
CA SER A 191 -27.66 71.61 36.52
C SER A 191 -26.42 72.45 36.89
N MET A 192 -25.37 72.45 36.07
CA MET A 192 -24.12 73.18 36.34
C MET A 192 -24.16 74.64 35.82
N LEU A 193 -24.93 74.91 34.76
CA LEU A 193 -25.01 76.26 34.18
C LEU A 193 -25.79 77.25 35.06
N TYR A 194 -26.73 76.76 35.88
CA TYR A 194 -27.56 77.62 36.72
C TYR A 194 -26.81 78.21 37.93
N SER A 195 -25.83 77.50 38.49
CA SER A 195 -25.04 77.96 39.65
C SER A 195 -23.92 78.94 39.27
N GLY A 196 -23.36 78.83 38.06
CA GLY A 196 -22.34 79.78 37.56
C GLY A 196 -22.89 81.19 37.31
N TRP A 197 -24.17 81.32 36.95
CA TRP A 197 -24.79 82.60 36.59
C TRP A 197 -25.09 83.53 37.78
N GLU A 198 -25.29 83.01 39.00
CA GLU A 198 -25.48 83.85 40.18
C GLU A 198 -24.17 84.52 40.67
N ALA A 199 -23.02 83.88 40.44
CA ALA A 199 -21.72 84.40 40.88
C ALA A 199 -21.29 85.66 40.09
N LEU A 200 -21.60 85.73 38.79
CA LEU A 200 -21.19 86.83 37.92
C LEU A 200 -21.91 88.16 38.20
N ARG A 201 -23.10 88.15 38.81
CA ARG A 201 -23.87 89.37 39.11
C ARG A 201 -23.34 90.20 40.29
N LYS A 202 -22.31 89.74 41.00
CA LYS A 202 -21.80 90.39 42.23
C LYS A 202 -20.50 91.20 42.07
N VAL A 203 -19.93 91.29 40.85
CA VAL A 203 -18.70 92.07 40.59
C VAL A 203 -19.03 93.52 40.24
N ARG A 204 -18.41 94.49 40.94
CA ARG A 204 -18.43 95.93 40.58
C ARG A 204 -17.01 96.48 40.65
N VAL A 205 -16.59 97.25 39.64
CA VAL A 205 -15.31 97.99 39.62
C VAL A 205 -15.61 99.40 39.12
N THR A 206 -15.24 100.41 39.89
CA THR A 206 -15.44 101.84 39.59
C THR A 206 -14.12 102.50 39.19
N PRO A 207 -14.04 103.22 38.05
CA PRO A 207 -12.84 103.99 37.68
C PRO A 207 -12.70 105.25 38.54
N ASN A 208 -11.55 105.42 39.20
CA ASN A 208 -11.20 106.66 39.90
C ASN A 208 -10.46 107.61 38.93
N THR A 209 -11.13 108.66 38.45
CA THR A 209 -10.53 109.71 37.59
C THR A 209 -10.48 111.07 38.28
N PRO A 210 -9.31 111.74 38.35
CA PRO A 210 -9.22 113.13 38.80
C PRO A 210 -9.82 114.09 37.76
N ALA A 211 -10.41 115.20 38.22
CA ALA A 211 -11.39 115.98 37.46
C ALA A 211 -10.88 116.82 36.28
N ASN A 212 -9.55 116.97 36.09
CA ASN A 212 -8.97 117.77 35.00
C ASN A 212 -7.73 117.10 34.40
N GLY A 213 -7.94 116.08 33.55
CA GLY A 213 -6.90 115.40 32.79
C GLY A 213 -7.27 115.29 31.31
N SER A 214 -6.29 115.32 30.41
CA SER A 214 -6.51 115.19 28.97
C SER A 214 -7.25 113.90 28.60
N LEU A 215 -7.98 113.92 27.47
CA LEU A 215 -8.71 112.75 26.94
C LEU A 215 -7.85 111.47 26.88
N SER A 216 -6.56 111.59 26.59
CA SER A 216 -5.59 110.49 26.60
C SER A 216 -5.35 109.86 27.98
N LYS A 217 -5.50 110.60 29.08
CA LYS A 217 -5.35 110.08 30.45
C LYS A 217 -6.65 109.51 31.00
N GLN A 218 -7.81 110.08 30.65
CA GLN A 218 -9.11 109.51 31.01
C GLN A 218 -9.38 108.20 30.26
N SER A 219 -9.03 108.09 28.97
CA SER A 219 -9.13 106.84 28.22
C SER A 219 -8.18 105.77 28.78
N LEU A 220 -6.96 106.14 29.20
CA LEU A 220 -6.04 105.23 29.88
C LEU A 220 -6.60 104.72 31.21
N ALA A 221 -7.23 105.58 32.02
CA ALA A 221 -7.85 105.18 33.29
C ALA A 221 -9.05 104.25 33.09
N TYR A 222 -9.89 104.50 32.08
CA TYR A 222 -10.97 103.58 31.70
C TYR A 222 -10.47 102.26 31.11
N LEU A 223 -9.37 102.27 30.34
CA LEU A 223 -8.70 101.05 29.87
C LEU A 223 -8.08 100.25 31.02
N GLN A 224 -7.53 100.92 32.04
CA GLN A 224 -7.01 100.26 33.24
C GLN A 224 -8.14 99.70 34.13
N ALA A 225 -9.22 100.44 34.35
CA ALA A 225 -10.38 99.95 35.12
C ALA A 225 -11.13 98.83 34.40
N SER A 226 -11.30 98.90 33.07
CA SER A 226 -11.86 97.81 32.28
C SER A 226 -10.92 96.60 32.21
N SER A 227 -9.59 96.80 32.15
CA SER A 227 -8.62 95.71 32.31
C SER A 227 -8.72 95.06 33.70
N GLN A 228 -8.96 95.81 34.77
CA GLN A 228 -9.17 95.27 36.12
C GLN A 228 -10.52 94.55 36.27
N TYR A 229 -11.61 95.12 35.76
CA TYR A 229 -12.92 94.43 35.72
C TYR A 229 -12.85 93.14 34.90
N ILE A 230 -12.24 93.19 33.71
CA ILE A 230 -12.02 92.00 32.87
C ILE A 230 -11.06 91.02 33.57
N LYS A 231 -10.09 91.45 34.38
CA LYS A 231 -9.25 90.55 35.19
C LYS A 231 -10.00 89.89 36.34
N GLU A 232 -10.90 90.59 37.03
CA GLU A 232 -11.70 90.01 38.13
C GLU A 232 -12.85 89.13 37.61
N VAL A 233 -13.53 89.54 36.53
CA VAL A 233 -14.48 88.70 35.81
C VAL A 233 -13.77 87.52 35.15
N SER A 234 -12.57 87.70 34.56
CA SER A 234 -11.74 86.59 34.07
C SER A 234 -11.26 85.70 35.20
N LYS A 235 -10.98 86.21 36.40
CA LYS A 235 -10.69 85.37 37.57
C LYS A 235 -11.91 84.53 37.91
N LEU A 236 -13.09 85.11 38.12
CA LEU A 236 -14.30 84.38 38.50
C LEU A 236 -14.77 83.39 37.43
N LEU A 237 -14.70 83.75 36.14
CA LEU A 237 -14.91 82.80 35.05
C LEU A 237 -13.81 81.74 34.99
N LYS A 238 -12.54 82.07 35.28
CA LYS A 238 -11.50 81.05 35.44
C LYS A 238 -11.81 80.14 36.63
N THR A 239 -12.22 80.63 37.80
CA THR A 239 -12.53 79.77 38.95
C THR A 239 -13.72 78.85 38.66
N GLY A 240 -14.79 79.38 38.03
CA GLY A 240 -15.96 78.59 37.63
C GLY A 240 -15.71 77.62 36.46
N VAL A 241 -14.80 77.95 35.53
CA VAL A 241 -14.37 77.03 34.48
C VAL A 241 -13.39 75.98 35.03
N THR A 242 -12.54 76.32 36.01
CA THR A 242 -11.66 75.33 36.67
C THR A 242 -12.45 74.29 37.48
N THR A 243 -13.62 74.62 38.03
CA THR A 243 -14.46 73.63 38.74
C THR A 243 -15.30 72.74 37.81
N LEU A 244 -15.41 73.08 36.52
CA LEU A 244 -16.00 72.21 35.49
C LEU A 244 -14.95 71.41 34.70
N HIS A 245 -13.66 71.78 34.76
CA HIS A 245 -12.55 70.92 34.31
C HIS A 245 -12.13 69.88 35.37
N SER A 246 -12.44 70.09 36.65
CA SER A 246 -12.45 69.01 37.64
C SER A 246 -13.77 68.22 37.55
N ASN A 247 -13.72 66.99 37.03
CA ASN A 247 -14.82 66.01 36.92
C ASN A 247 -15.79 66.11 35.71
N SER A 248 -15.29 66.47 34.51
CA SER A 248 -15.84 65.95 33.24
C SER A 248 -14.83 66.04 32.08
N THR A 249 -13.68 65.40 32.25
CA THR A 249 -12.62 65.13 31.24
C THR A 249 -12.79 65.84 29.89
N SER A 250 -12.47 67.13 29.84
CA SER A 250 -11.60 67.58 28.76
C SER A 250 -10.36 66.71 28.84
N TYR A 251 -10.09 65.92 27.80
CA TYR A 251 -8.70 65.61 27.52
C TYR A 251 -8.06 66.96 27.14
N GLU A 252 -7.59 67.68 28.15
CA GLU A 252 -6.27 68.28 28.02
C GLU A 252 -5.42 67.17 27.43
N VAL A 253 -4.88 67.42 26.24
CA VAL A 253 -3.86 66.55 25.68
C VAL A 253 -2.63 66.81 26.56
N ILE A 254 -2.61 66.13 27.72
CA ILE A 254 -1.45 65.36 28.14
C ILE A 254 -0.90 64.84 26.82
N PRO A 255 0.31 65.24 26.38
CA PRO A 255 0.91 64.62 25.21
C PRO A 255 0.96 63.14 25.58
N GLU A 256 0.03 62.35 25.06
CA GLU A 256 -0.09 60.94 25.43
C GLU A 256 1.28 60.38 25.12
N THR A 257 1.97 59.94 26.16
CA THR A 257 3.37 59.56 26.10
C THR A 257 3.45 58.21 25.40
N TYR A 258 3.13 58.24 24.10
CA TYR A 258 2.98 57.08 23.26
C TYR A 258 4.33 56.40 23.19
N CYS A 259 4.35 55.10 23.47
CA CYS A 259 5.54 54.31 23.29
C CYS A 259 5.52 53.71 21.88
N CYS A 260 6.48 54.09 21.03
CA CYS A 260 6.63 53.47 19.72
C CYS A 260 7.66 52.33 19.81
N LEU A 261 7.21 51.11 19.59
CA LEU A 261 8.06 49.93 19.43
C LEU A 261 8.36 49.77 17.94
N VAL A 262 9.61 50.01 17.56
CA VAL A 262 10.07 50.00 16.18
C VAL A 262 10.93 48.76 15.95
N LYS A 263 10.54 47.92 14.99
CA LYS A 263 11.32 46.76 14.54
C LYS A 263 11.30 46.62 13.02
N LEU A 264 12.29 45.95 12.45
CA LEU A 264 12.19 45.42 11.09
C LEU A 264 11.38 44.12 11.11
N LYS A 265 10.85 43.73 9.96
CA LYS A 265 10.18 42.44 9.78
C LYS A 265 11.18 41.28 9.76
N SER A 266 12.42 41.56 9.34
CA SER A 266 13.57 40.64 9.38
C SER A 266 14.21 40.47 10.77
N SER A 267 14.08 41.46 11.68
CA SER A 267 14.72 41.41 13.00
C SER A 267 13.97 40.55 14.02
N SER A 268 14.70 40.00 15.00
CA SER A 268 14.14 39.13 16.04
C SER A 268 13.15 39.87 16.97
N GLU A 269 12.40 39.14 17.80
CA GLU A 269 11.50 39.78 18.77
C GLU A 269 12.26 40.48 19.92
N ASP A 270 13.53 40.16 20.15
CA ASP A 270 14.39 40.81 21.15
C ASP A 270 14.99 42.14 20.64
N ASP A 271 15.03 42.36 19.31
CA ASP A 271 15.59 43.57 18.68
C ASP A 271 14.61 44.76 18.62
N VAL A 272 13.59 44.79 19.48
CA VAL A 272 12.53 45.83 19.46
C VAL A 272 13.01 47.10 20.15
N ILE A 273 13.23 48.17 19.38
CA ILE A 273 13.65 49.47 19.93
C ILE A 273 12.45 50.30 20.37
N LYS A 274 12.48 50.70 21.65
CA LYS A 274 11.53 51.62 22.26
C LYS A 274 11.92 53.07 21.97
N MET A 275 11.08 53.81 21.24
CA MET A 275 11.29 55.23 20.92
C MET A 275 10.15 56.10 21.44
N GLN A 276 10.47 57.32 21.91
CA GLN A 276 9.49 58.31 22.36
C GLN A 276 9.21 59.35 21.26
N PRO A 277 7.95 59.54 20.81
CA PRO A 277 7.60 60.53 19.80
C PRO A 277 7.99 61.95 20.22
N GLY A 278 8.77 62.60 19.37
CA GLY A 278 9.24 63.97 19.61
C GLY A 278 10.54 64.06 20.40
N SER A 279 11.11 62.93 20.84
CA SER A 279 12.51 62.90 21.27
C SER A 279 13.45 63.11 20.07
N SER A 280 14.68 63.55 20.34
CA SER A 280 15.74 63.64 19.33
C SER A 280 16.45 62.29 19.07
N GLU A 281 15.97 61.20 19.68
CA GLU A 281 16.54 59.86 19.54
C GLU A 281 16.36 59.37 18.10
N THR A 282 17.44 58.86 17.54
CA THR A 282 17.46 58.28 16.19
C THR A 282 18.06 56.90 16.25
N HIS A 283 17.33 55.87 15.85
CA HIS A 283 17.88 54.52 15.75
C HIS A 283 18.33 54.22 14.32
N VAL A 284 19.35 53.37 14.18
CA VAL A 284 19.85 52.91 12.88
C VAL A 284 19.44 51.45 12.69
N PHE A 285 18.64 51.20 11.67
CA PHE A 285 18.22 49.88 11.23
C PHE A 285 19.02 49.45 9.99
N LEU A 286 19.25 48.15 9.86
CA LEU A 286 19.97 47.50 8.77
C LEU A 286 19.04 46.48 8.08
N PRO A 287 18.11 46.92 7.20
CA PRO A 287 17.25 46.00 6.46
C PRO A 287 18.04 45.02 5.60
N GLU A 288 17.62 43.76 5.59
CA GLU A 288 18.28 42.68 4.83
C GLU A 288 18.16 42.83 3.30
N GLY A 289 17.22 43.68 2.86
CA GLY A 289 17.06 44.08 1.46
C GLY A 289 15.89 45.04 1.27
N LEU A 290 15.66 45.49 0.04
CA LEU A 290 14.61 46.47 -0.28
C LEU A 290 13.17 45.96 0.01
N ARG A 291 12.96 44.65 0.09
CA ARG A 291 11.66 44.02 0.41
C ARG A 291 11.34 43.89 1.90
N ASP A 292 12.22 44.41 2.77
CA ASP A 292 11.96 44.45 4.21
C ASP A 292 10.93 45.54 4.57
N ASP A 293 10.19 45.34 5.65
CA ASP A 293 9.17 46.28 6.14
C ASP A 293 9.58 46.80 7.52
N LEU A 294 9.55 48.13 7.69
CA LEU A 294 9.67 48.75 9.00
C LEU A 294 8.31 48.77 9.69
N ILE A 295 8.21 48.10 10.83
CA ILE A 295 7.00 48.00 11.64
C ILE A 295 7.11 48.94 12.85
N VAL A 296 6.18 49.89 12.96
CA VAL A 296 6.06 50.79 14.11
C VAL A 296 4.77 50.48 14.86
N LYS A 297 4.85 49.73 15.96
CA LYS A 297 3.71 49.51 16.86
C LYS A 297 3.62 50.67 17.85
N VAL A 298 2.45 51.27 17.99
CA VAL A 298 2.22 52.41 18.90
C VAL A 298 1.39 51.94 20.09
N HIS A 299 1.88 52.23 21.29
CA HIS A 299 1.21 51.96 22.57
C HIS A 299 0.90 53.28 23.28
N ASP A 300 -0.19 53.32 24.05
CA ASP A 300 -0.56 54.50 24.85
C ASP A 300 0.32 54.66 26.11
N SER A 301 0.03 55.69 26.89
CA SER A 301 0.70 55.99 28.17
C SER A 301 0.48 54.93 29.26
N LYS A 302 -0.41 53.95 29.04
CA LYS A 302 -0.68 52.79 29.92
C LYS A 302 -0.08 51.49 29.36
N GLY A 303 0.60 51.55 28.20
CA GLY A 303 1.18 50.39 27.52
C GLY A 303 0.19 49.61 26.63
N GLN A 304 -1.06 50.05 26.50
CA GLN A 304 -2.07 49.38 25.68
C GLN A 304 -1.79 49.63 24.19
N TYR A 305 -1.84 48.57 23.38
CA TYR A 305 -1.60 48.65 21.94
C TYR A 305 -2.69 49.47 21.23
N CYS A 306 -2.29 50.54 20.55
CA CYS A 306 -3.20 51.43 19.84
C CYS A 306 -3.42 50.99 18.38
N GLY A 307 -2.35 50.59 17.70
CA GLY A 307 -2.28 50.24 16.28
C GLY A 307 -0.82 50.22 15.78
N HIS A 308 -0.61 49.90 14.50
CA HIS A 308 0.73 49.83 13.90
C HIS A 308 0.79 50.48 12.52
N ALA A 309 1.97 50.98 12.14
CA ALA A 309 2.28 51.44 10.78
C ALA A 309 3.30 50.49 10.14
N LEU A 310 3.16 50.32 8.82
CA LEU A 310 4.09 49.58 7.96
C LEU A 310 4.70 50.53 6.94
N ALA A 311 6.03 50.63 6.90
CA ALA A 311 6.77 51.41 5.90
C ALA A 311 7.71 50.48 5.12
N GLN A 312 7.40 50.26 3.85
CA GLN A 312 8.17 49.38 2.96
C GLN A 312 9.50 50.04 2.58
N VAL A 313 10.62 49.31 2.64
CA VAL A 313 11.94 49.89 2.34
C VAL A 313 12.08 50.32 0.87
N VAL A 314 11.36 49.68 -0.07
CA VAL A 314 11.27 50.14 -1.48
C VAL A 314 10.78 51.59 -1.58
N SER A 315 9.65 51.93 -0.95
CA SER A 315 9.02 53.26 -1.05
C SER A 315 9.80 54.38 -0.33
N LEU A 316 10.83 54.00 0.43
CA LEU A 316 11.79 54.90 1.08
C LEU A 316 13.06 55.12 0.24
N ALA A 317 13.33 54.27 -0.75
CA ALA A 317 14.50 54.37 -1.63
C ALA A 317 14.24 55.24 -2.87
N ASP A 318 13.00 55.23 -3.39
CA ASP A 318 12.64 55.91 -4.64
C ASP A 318 12.54 57.45 -4.54
N ASP A 319 12.45 58.02 -3.32
CA ASP A 319 12.31 59.46 -3.11
C ASP A 319 13.12 59.97 -1.89
N PRO A 320 14.44 60.21 -2.06
CA PRO A 320 15.34 60.61 -0.98
C PRO A 320 15.20 62.08 -0.53
N GLY A 321 14.36 62.87 -1.20
CA GLY A 321 14.19 64.30 -0.91
C GLY A 321 13.34 64.57 0.35
N ASP A 322 12.27 63.80 0.52
CA ASP A 322 11.23 64.06 1.51
C ASP A 322 11.40 63.24 2.79
N LYS A 323 12.36 63.65 3.61
CA LYS A 323 12.86 62.90 4.79
C LYS A 323 11.87 62.81 5.97
N VAL A 324 10.66 63.40 5.89
CA VAL A 324 9.66 63.39 6.98
C VAL A 324 8.26 63.08 6.44
N ARG A 325 7.75 61.87 6.67
CA ARG A 325 6.45 61.42 6.13
C ARG A 325 5.47 60.99 7.22
N TRP A 326 4.18 61.17 6.95
CA TRP A 326 3.09 60.66 7.79
C TRP A 326 2.64 59.28 7.30
N TRP A 327 2.72 58.28 8.16
CA TRP A 327 2.31 56.91 7.91
C TRP A 327 0.98 56.60 8.61
N PRO A 328 0.02 55.95 7.94
CA PRO A 328 -1.24 55.52 8.57
C PRO A 328 -0.99 54.45 9.64
N LEU A 329 -1.77 54.51 10.72
CA LEU A 329 -1.80 53.50 11.79
C LEU A 329 -3.06 52.64 11.66
N TYR A 330 -2.88 51.33 11.60
CA TYR A 330 -3.95 50.34 11.47
C TYR A 330 -4.08 49.44 12.70
N ARG A 331 -5.31 49.07 13.06
CA ARG A 331 -5.62 48.11 14.13
C ARG A 331 -6.13 46.79 13.54
N GLU A 332 -5.45 45.69 13.88
CA GLU A 332 -5.90 44.33 13.55
C GLU A 332 -6.89 43.80 14.58
N PRO A 333 -7.79 42.85 14.23
CA PRO A 333 -7.90 42.18 12.93
C PRO A 333 -8.64 42.99 11.85
N GLU A 334 -9.39 44.02 12.23
CA GLU A 334 -10.37 44.72 11.38
C GLU A 334 -9.75 45.71 10.36
N HIS A 335 -8.44 45.93 10.41
CA HIS A 335 -7.68 46.86 9.56
C HIS A 335 -8.20 48.32 9.62
N GLU A 336 -8.78 48.73 10.75
CA GLU A 336 -9.30 50.07 10.95
C GLU A 336 -8.17 51.12 11.00
N LEU A 337 -8.31 52.21 10.25
CA LEU A 337 -7.40 53.35 10.27
C LEU A 337 -7.62 54.19 11.55
N VAL A 338 -6.80 53.95 12.56
CA VAL A 338 -6.94 54.54 13.91
C VAL A 338 -6.14 55.84 14.11
N GLY A 339 -5.22 56.18 13.20
CA GLY A 339 -4.42 57.41 13.31
C GLY A 339 -3.33 57.54 12.25
N ARG A 340 -2.35 58.42 12.51
CA ARG A 340 -1.11 58.57 11.72
C ARG A 340 0.11 58.84 12.61
N VAL A 341 1.27 58.32 12.21
CA VAL A 341 2.57 58.57 12.84
C VAL A 341 3.52 59.28 11.87
N GLN A 342 4.18 60.35 12.33
CA GLN A 342 5.18 61.10 11.57
C GLN A 342 6.57 60.52 11.84
N LEU A 343 7.19 59.95 10.82
CA LEU A 343 8.53 59.38 10.88
C LEU A 343 9.50 60.26 10.08
N TYR A 344 10.64 60.61 10.68
CA TYR A 344 11.82 61.01 9.92
C TYR A 344 12.59 59.75 9.57
N ILE A 345 12.79 59.50 8.28
CA ILE A 345 13.53 58.34 7.79
C ILE A 345 14.56 58.84 6.79
N HIS A 346 15.83 58.56 7.07
CA HIS A 346 16.92 58.78 6.14
C HIS A 346 17.49 57.42 5.76
N TYR A 347 17.11 56.94 4.57
CA TYR A 347 17.73 55.79 3.93
C TYR A 347 19.01 56.23 3.22
N SER A 348 20.10 55.50 3.46
CA SER A 348 21.40 55.77 2.85
C SER A 348 22.00 54.47 2.31
N THR A 349 22.20 54.41 1.00
CA THR A 349 22.92 53.32 0.31
C THR A 349 24.42 53.63 0.31
N SER A 350 25.06 53.50 1.48
CA SER A 350 26.46 53.87 1.65
C SER A 350 27.39 52.97 0.83
N ARG A 351 27.85 53.46 -0.33
CA ARG A 351 29.22 53.21 -0.79
C ARG A 351 30.12 54.28 -0.20
N GLU A 352 30.18 54.30 1.13
CA GLU A 352 31.20 55.03 1.88
C GLU A 352 32.11 54.01 2.54
N GLU A 353 33.40 54.22 2.40
CA GLU A 353 34.45 53.47 3.09
C GLU A 353 34.32 53.74 4.58
N ASN A 354 33.54 52.90 5.26
CA ASN A 354 33.61 52.85 6.71
C ASN A 354 35.01 52.35 7.07
N ASN A 355 35.89 53.29 7.41
CA ASN A 355 36.95 53.09 8.39
C ASN A 355 36.29 52.65 9.71
N LEU A 356 35.87 51.39 9.74
CA LEU A 356 35.33 50.70 10.89
C LEU A 356 36.41 50.73 11.98
N LYS A 357 35.99 51.11 13.19
CA LYS A 357 36.85 51.03 14.37
C LYS A 357 37.45 49.62 14.43
N CYS A 358 38.78 49.55 14.40
CA CYS A 358 39.54 48.33 14.61
C CYS A 358 39.13 47.72 15.96
N GLY A 359 38.29 46.69 15.91
CA GLY A 359 37.90 45.87 17.06
C GLY A 359 38.69 44.57 17.06
N SER A 360 38.89 44.00 18.25
CA SER A 360 39.47 42.67 18.42
C SER A 360 38.57 41.60 17.78
N VAL A 361 39.12 40.81 16.86
CA VAL A 361 38.47 39.60 16.34
C VAL A 361 38.81 38.45 17.27
N ALA A 362 37.80 37.69 17.71
CA ALA A 362 38.00 36.49 18.52
C ALA A 362 38.67 35.38 17.69
N GLU A 363 39.53 34.60 18.34
CA GLU A 363 40.33 33.54 17.72
C GLU A 363 39.47 32.51 16.99
N THR A 364 38.29 32.19 17.56
CA THR A 364 37.29 31.30 16.93
C THR A 364 36.71 31.87 15.64
N VAL A 365 36.53 33.19 15.53
CA VAL A 365 36.03 33.84 14.30
C VAL A 365 37.09 33.85 13.20
N ALA A 366 38.36 34.03 13.57
CA ALA A 366 39.47 33.93 12.63
C ALA A 366 39.69 32.49 12.13
N TYR A 367 39.52 31.50 13.01
CA TYR A 367 39.52 30.08 12.66
C TYR A 367 38.35 29.69 11.77
N ASP A 368 37.12 30.13 12.09
CA ASP A 368 35.94 29.88 11.27
C ASP A 368 36.20 30.37 9.84
N LEU A 369 36.74 31.59 9.67
CA LEU A 369 37.07 32.13 8.35
C LEU A 369 38.20 31.34 7.64
N LEU A 370 39.28 30.98 8.34
CA LEU A 370 40.34 30.14 7.79
C LEU A 370 39.79 28.80 7.30
N LEU A 371 38.89 28.18 8.05
CA LEU A 371 38.27 26.91 7.69
C LEU A 371 37.40 27.03 6.44
N GLU A 372 36.57 28.09 6.32
CA GLU A 372 35.82 28.35 5.08
C GLU A 372 36.73 28.57 3.88
N VAL A 373 37.85 29.28 4.08
CA VAL A 373 38.84 29.53 3.04
C VAL A 373 39.53 28.23 2.61
N ALA A 374 39.93 27.38 3.55
CA ALA A 374 40.49 26.05 3.27
C ALA A 374 39.49 25.17 2.48
N MET A 375 38.24 25.10 2.92
CA MET A 375 37.17 24.34 2.27
C MET A 375 36.89 24.83 0.84
N LYS A 376 36.91 26.15 0.60
CA LYS A 376 36.73 26.73 -0.75
C LYS A 376 37.88 26.38 -1.70
N ASN A 377 39.12 26.46 -1.22
CA ASN A 377 40.29 26.14 -2.06
C ASN A 377 40.40 24.66 -2.40
N GLN A 378 39.94 23.78 -1.51
CA GLN A 378 39.93 22.33 -1.75
C GLN A 378 38.64 21.79 -2.39
N LEU A 379 37.76 22.69 -2.87
CA LEU A 379 36.48 22.35 -3.51
C LEU A 379 35.66 21.35 -2.67
N PHE A 380 35.54 21.64 -1.37
CA PHE A 380 34.77 20.85 -0.42
C PHE A 380 33.30 20.76 -0.86
N GLN A 381 32.80 19.55 -1.02
CA GLN A 381 31.47 19.24 -1.56
C GLN A 381 31.04 17.82 -1.16
N GLN A 382 29.85 17.41 -1.60
CA GLN A 382 29.37 16.02 -1.47
C GLN A 382 30.44 15.02 -1.91
N ARG A 383 30.70 13.98 -1.10
CA ARG A 383 31.75 12.95 -1.31
C ARG A 383 33.22 13.45 -1.28
N ASN A 384 33.46 14.75 -1.05
CA ASN A 384 34.78 15.34 -0.78
C ASN A 384 34.75 16.07 0.57
N LEU A 385 34.74 15.27 1.64
CA LEU A 385 34.41 15.69 3.01
C LEU A 385 35.62 15.81 3.94
N LEU A 386 36.84 15.75 3.40
CA LEU A 386 38.08 15.80 4.16
C LEU A 386 39.00 16.90 3.61
N LEU A 387 39.68 17.62 4.50
CA LEU A 387 40.80 18.47 4.11
C LEU A 387 42.08 17.64 4.00
N HIS A 388 42.92 17.99 3.03
CA HIS A 388 44.16 17.29 2.70
C HIS A 388 45.37 18.25 2.61
N GLY A 389 46.59 17.72 2.67
CA GLY A 389 47.82 18.48 2.40
C GLY A 389 48.02 19.73 3.28
N PRO A 390 48.63 20.81 2.75
CA PRO A 390 48.97 22.01 3.52
C PRO A 390 47.78 22.69 4.19
N TRP A 391 46.59 22.72 3.56
CA TRP A 391 45.40 23.35 4.15
C TRP A 391 44.89 22.62 5.40
N LYS A 392 44.98 21.28 5.44
CA LYS A 392 44.70 20.49 6.66
C LYS A 392 45.67 20.85 7.78
N TRP A 393 46.96 20.93 7.45
CA TRP A 393 48.01 21.31 8.41
C TRP A 393 47.77 22.70 8.97
N LEU A 394 47.48 23.69 8.11
CA LEU A 394 47.29 25.09 8.53
C LEU A 394 46.11 25.25 9.50
N VAL A 395 44.97 24.62 9.21
CA VAL A 395 43.79 24.64 10.10
C VAL A 395 44.10 24.01 11.47
N ASN A 396 44.79 22.86 11.49
CA ASN A 396 45.13 22.16 12.73
C ASN A 396 46.15 22.94 13.58
N GLU A 397 47.23 23.43 12.98
CA GLU A 397 48.25 24.24 13.67
C GLU A 397 47.67 25.57 14.16
N PHE A 398 46.75 26.19 13.41
CA PHE A 398 46.09 27.42 13.83
C PHE A 398 45.30 27.20 15.12
N ALA A 399 44.52 26.12 15.19
CA ALA A 399 43.79 25.77 16.40
C ALA A 399 44.72 25.52 17.60
N SER A 400 45.81 24.77 17.39
CA SER A 400 46.78 24.47 18.45
C SER A 400 47.51 25.74 18.93
N TYR A 401 47.96 26.59 18.02
CA TYR A 401 48.74 27.79 18.31
C TYR A 401 47.93 28.92 18.96
N TYR A 402 46.67 29.10 18.54
CA TYR A 402 45.76 30.11 19.09
C TYR A 402 44.85 29.57 20.22
N GLY A 403 45.10 28.35 20.71
CA GLY A 403 44.43 27.81 21.91
C GLY A 403 42.94 27.47 21.72
N ILE A 404 42.52 27.14 20.51
CA ILE A 404 41.12 26.81 20.21
C ILE A 404 40.83 25.37 20.63
N SER A 405 39.70 25.18 21.31
CA SER A 405 39.23 23.87 21.79
C SER A 405 39.10 22.84 20.65
N ASP A 406 39.65 21.64 20.86
CA ASP A 406 39.51 20.49 19.95
C ASP A 406 38.04 20.09 19.75
N ALA A 407 37.17 20.29 20.75
CA ALA A 407 35.74 20.08 20.58
C ALA A 407 35.11 21.14 19.65
N TYR A 408 35.50 22.41 19.80
CA TYR A 408 35.07 23.49 18.90
C TYR A 408 35.50 23.26 17.45
N THR A 409 36.77 22.89 17.21
CA THR A 409 37.26 22.67 15.84
C THR A 409 36.49 21.56 15.14
N LYS A 410 36.24 20.44 15.83
CA LYS A 410 35.46 19.30 15.31
C LYS A 410 34.00 19.65 15.09
N LEU A 411 33.35 20.34 16.04
CA LEU A 411 31.96 20.77 15.92
C LEU A 411 31.76 21.76 14.76
N ARG A 412 32.66 22.74 14.60
CA ARG A 412 32.61 23.69 13.49
C ARG A 412 32.86 23.01 12.14
N TYR A 413 33.82 22.08 12.07
CA TYR A 413 34.04 21.27 10.88
C TYR A 413 32.79 20.47 10.52
N LEU A 414 32.21 19.82 11.52
CA LEU A 414 31.02 18.99 11.38
C LEU A 414 29.80 19.83 10.92
N SER A 415 29.62 21.07 11.38
CA SER A 415 28.53 21.92 10.86
C SER A 415 28.59 22.13 9.34
N TYR A 416 29.78 22.30 8.76
CA TYR A 416 29.93 22.41 7.30
C TYR A 416 29.85 21.06 6.57
N VAL A 417 30.21 19.95 7.22
CA VAL A 417 29.94 18.60 6.71
C VAL A 417 28.44 18.38 6.59
N MET A 418 27.66 18.79 7.60
CA MET A 418 26.21 18.57 7.64
C MET A 418 25.45 19.35 6.55
N ASP A 419 25.89 20.56 6.16
CA ASP A 419 25.33 21.32 5.02
C ASP A 419 25.33 20.52 3.70
N VAL A 420 26.34 19.66 3.51
CA VAL A 420 26.52 18.83 2.30
C VAL A 420 26.28 17.35 2.53
N ALA A 421 25.89 16.95 3.74
CA ALA A 421 25.83 15.55 4.13
C ALA A 421 24.83 14.77 3.26
N THR A 422 25.20 13.53 2.96
CA THR A 422 24.41 12.57 2.20
C THR A 422 24.36 11.22 2.93
N PRO A 423 23.30 10.42 2.73
CA PRO A 423 23.14 9.09 3.32
C PRO A 423 24.07 8.06 2.66
N THR A 424 25.38 8.21 2.88
CA THR A 424 26.46 7.42 2.27
C THR A 424 27.46 6.96 3.33
N GLU A 425 28.11 5.80 3.13
CA GLU A 425 29.06 5.23 4.09
C GLU A 425 30.21 6.18 4.42
N ASP A 426 30.79 6.85 3.41
CA ASP A 426 31.91 7.78 3.59
C ASP A 426 31.49 9.00 4.41
N CYS A 427 30.33 9.59 4.11
CA CYS A 427 29.80 10.73 4.86
C CYS A 427 29.48 10.38 6.31
N LEU A 428 28.79 9.27 6.54
CA LEU A 428 28.36 8.86 7.88
C LEU A 428 29.54 8.43 8.76
N THR A 429 30.59 7.85 8.17
CA THR A 429 31.82 7.52 8.90
C THR A 429 32.55 8.79 9.34
N VAL A 430 32.67 9.81 8.47
CA VAL A 430 33.26 11.12 8.85
C VAL A 430 32.44 11.81 9.96
N ILE A 431 31.11 11.79 9.88
CA ILE A 431 30.22 12.32 10.94
C ILE A 431 30.47 11.59 12.27
N HIS A 432 30.56 10.26 12.24
CA HIS A 432 30.81 9.43 13.43
C HIS A 432 32.15 9.76 14.07
N ASP A 433 33.22 9.82 13.29
CA ASP A 433 34.59 10.01 13.81
C ASP A 433 34.82 11.41 14.37
N LEU A 434 34.08 12.41 13.88
CA LEU A 434 34.08 13.77 14.44
C LEU A 434 33.20 13.91 15.69
N LEU A 435 32.04 13.25 15.73
CA LEU A 435 31.06 13.38 16.82
C LEU A 435 31.38 12.51 18.04
N SER A 436 31.91 11.30 17.82
CA SER A 436 32.26 10.33 18.87
C SER A 436 33.18 10.90 19.96
N PRO A 437 34.32 11.55 19.66
CA PRO A 437 35.17 12.15 20.69
C PRO A 437 34.45 13.28 21.44
N VAL A 438 33.61 14.08 20.76
CA VAL A 438 32.89 15.21 21.38
C VAL A 438 31.85 14.72 22.40
N LYS A 439 31.11 13.65 22.07
CA LYS A 439 30.17 12.98 22.99
C LYS A 439 30.85 12.37 24.22
N GLY A 440 32.13 12.04 24.15
CA GLY A 440 32.94 11.56 25.27
C GLY A 440 33.26 12.60 26.35
N TYR A 441 33.02 13.90 26.09
CA TYR A 441 33.18 14.95 27.09
C TYR A 441 31.89 15.11 27.91
N ASN A 442 32.01 15.12 29.25
CA ASN A 442 30.91 15.50 30.13
C ASN A 442 30.35 16.87 29.73
N LYS A 443 29.01 17.05 29.73
CA LYS A 443 28.33 18.31 29.34
C LYS A 443 28.89 19.58 30.01
N HIS A 444 29.45 19.46 31.22
CA HIS A 444 30.08 20.56 31.97
C HIS A 444 31.49 20.96 31.48
N LYS A 445 32.08 20.27 30.51
CA LYS A 445 33.38 20.61 29.90
C LYS A 445 33.26 21.43 28.62
N LEU A 446 32.10 21.41 27.96
CA LEU A 446 31.84 22.16 26.73
C LEU A 446 31.35 23.58 27.06
N SER A 447 31.82 24.57 26.31
CA SER A 447 31.34 25.94 26.38
C SER A 447 29.89 26.08 25.90
N HIS A 448 29.25 27.22 26.18
CA HIS A 448 27.90 27.49 25.67
C HIS A 448 27.82 27.50 24.14
N GLN A 449 28.88 27.97 23.45
CA GLN A 449 28.93 27.98 21.99
C GLN A 449 29.08 26.56 21.42
N GLU A 450 29.94 25.72 22.00
CA GLU A 450 30.09 24.31 21.62
C GLU A 450 28.79 23.52 21.87
N ASN A 451 28.14 23.70 23.03
CA ASN A 451 26.85 23.05 23.30
C ASN A 451 25.75 23.46 22.31
N ARG A 452 25.76 24.72 21.82
CA ARG A 452 24.78 25.18 20.82
C ARG A 452 25.01 24.52 19.46
N ILE A 453 26.26 24.52 18.98
CA ILE A 453 26.62 23.88 17.70
C ILE A 453 26.39 22.37 17.79
N LEU A 454 26.72 21.73 18.92
CA LEU A 454 26.46 20.32 19.16
C LEU A 454 24.95 20.01 19.08
N GLY A 455 24.07 20.81 19.69
CA GLY A 455 22.62 20.64 19.56
C GLY A 455 22.13 20.77 18.11
N GLU A 456 22.55 21.84 17.40
CA GLU A 456 22.23 22.05 15.98
C GLU A 456 22.67 20.87 15.10
N VAL A 457 23.87 20.33 15.35
CA VAL A 457 24.42 19.16 14.63
C VAL A 457 23.68 17.87 15.01
N GLU A 458 23.39 17.63 16.28
CA GLU A 458 22.65 16.44 16.74
C GLU A 458 21.25 16.36 16.10
N ASP A 459 20.55 17.49 16.01
CA ASP A 459 19.25 17.57 15.33
C ASP A 459 19.38 17.27 13.82
N GLN A 460 20.40 17.80 13.14
CA GLN A 460 20.64 17.53 11.72
C GLN A 460 21.04 16.07 11.45
N VAL A 461 21.92 15.49 12.27
CA VAL A 461 22.28 14.06 12.18
C VAL A 461 21.04 13.19 12.43
N GLN A 462 20.19 13.58 13.39
CA GLN A 462 18.94 12.88 13.66
C GLN A 462 17.98 12.91 12.46
N GLN A 463 17.88 14.01 11.70
CA GLN A 463 17.07 14.05 10.47
C GLN A 463 17.64 13.11 9.39
N ILE A 464 18.95 13.11 9.17
CA ILE A 464 19.58 12.22 8.17
C ILE A 464 19.40 10.75 8.56
N LEU A 465 19.54 10.41 9.84
CA LEU A 465 19.28 9.04 10.32
C LEU A 465 17.82 8.62 10.11
N ILE A 466 16.84 9.50 10.35
CA ILE A 466 15.43 9.23 10.02
C ILE A 466 15.29 8.95 8.53
N GLU A 467 15.87 9.80 7.67
CA GLU A 467 15.81 9.63 6.22
C GLU A 467 16.41 8.28 5.79
N ILE A 468 17.55 7.88 6.36
CA ILE A 468 18.19 6.58 6.10
C ILE A 468 17.29 5.42 6.51
N PHE A 469 16.80 5.40 7.76
CA PHE A 469 16.02 4.27 8.27
C PHE A 469 14.62 4.19 7.64
N GLU A 470 14.02 5.30 7.22
CA GLU A 470 12.76 5.31 6.46
C GLU A 470 12.93 4.90 4.98
N ASN A 471 14.17 4.85 4.46
CA ASN A 471 14.45 4.56 3.06
C ASN A 471 15.53 3.46 2.85
N TYR A 472 15.81 2.60 3.84
CA TYR A 472 16.96 1.69 3.83
C TYR A 472 17.09 0.77 2.60
N LYS A 473 15.98 0.39 1.94
CA LYS A 473 15.98 -0.42 0.69
C LYS A 473 16.21 0.41 -0.60
N SER A 474 16.31 1.72 -0.48
CA SER A 474 16.46 2.68 -1.58
C SER A 474 17.80 3.44 -1.51
N LEU A 475 18.68 3.04 -0.58
CA LEU A 475 20.02 3.56 -0.45
C LEU A 475 20.93 2.98 -1.55
N ASP A 476 21.74 3.83 -2.17
CA ASP A 476 22.64 3.43 -3.26
C ASP A 476 23.92 4.27 -3.24
N GLU A 477 25.03 3.61 -2.91
CA GLU A 477 26.37 4.21 -2.83
C GLU A 477 26.93 4.63 -4.19
N SER A 478 26.37 4.17 -5.31
CA SER A 478 26.81 4.61 -6.65
C SER A 478 26.30 6.02 -7.00
N LEU A 479 25.27 6.51 -6.31
CA LEU A 479 24.65 7.81 -6.57
C LEU A 479 25.26 8.90 -5.66
N PRO A 480 25.57 10.11 -6.18
CA PRO A 480 26.14 11.21 -5.39
C PRO A 480 25.30 11.64 -4.18
N LEU A 481 23.99 11.36 -4.20
CA LEU A 481 23.03 11.66 -3.13
C LEU A 481 22.79 10.48 -2.17
N GLY A 482 23.39 9.31 -2.39
CA GLY A 482 23.18 8.11 -1.55
C GLY A 482 21.78 7.48 -1.63
N MET A 483 20.85 8.03 -2.41
CA MET A 483 19.47 7.55 -2.53
C MET A 483 18.99 7.46 -3.98
N MET A 484 18.26 6.38 -4.27
CA MET A 484 17.52 6.19 -5.51
C MET A 484 16.25 7.04 -5.53
N SER A 485 16.09 7.86 -6.57
CA SER A 485 14.84 8.58 -6.88
C SER A 485 13.80 7.66 -7.54
N VAL A 486 14.25 6.73 -8.39
CA VAL A 486 13.41 5.79 -9.14
C VAL A 486 13.09 4.55 -8.30
N PHE A 487 11.84 4.08 -8.35
CA PHE A 487 11.43 2.86 -7.67
C PHE A 487 11.99 1.63 -8.38
N LYS A 488 12.77 0.82 -7.66
CA LYS A 488 13.33 -0.45 -8.16
C LYS A 488 13.02 -1.56 -7.17
N ALA A 489 12.87 -2.78 -7.69
CA ALA A 489 12.77 -3.97 -6.86
C ALA A 489 14.02 -4.06 -5.95
N PRO A 490 13.85 -4.35 -4.65
CA PRO A 490 14.95 -4.25 -3.69
C PRO A 490 16.03 -5.29 -4.00
N THR A 491 17.28 -4.88 -3.81
CA THR A 491 18.46 -5.75 -3.85
C THR A 491 18.57 -6.50 -2.53
N GLY A 492 18.85 -7.81 -2.56
CA GLY A 492 18.97 -8.65 -1.34
C GLY A 492 20.21 -8.39 -0.48
N ALA A 493 20.95 -7.31 -0.76
CA ALA A 493 22.14 -6.91 -0.04
C ALA A 493 21.86 -5.63 0.77
N PRO A 494 22.30 -5.55 2.04
CA PRO A 494 22.18 -4.34 2.83
C PRO A 494 23.08 -3.23 2.26
N ALA A 495 22.59 -1.99 2.27
CA ALA A 495 23.38 -0.85 1.83
C ALA A 495 24.52 -0.54 2.83
N PRO A 496 25.76 -0.25 2.36
CA PRO A 496 26.90 0.03 3.23
C PRO A 496 26.65 1.14 4.27
N ALA A 497 26.01 2.26 3.87
CA ALA A 497 25.55 3.33 4.75
C ALA A 497 24.75 2.88 6.01
N LEU A 498 24.08 1.71 5.98
CA LEU A 498 23.29 1.24 7.13
C LEU A 498 24.16 0.93 8.36
N VAL A 499 25.39 0.44 8.18
CA VAL A 499 26.27 0.08 9.31
C VAL A 499 26.76 1.33 10.07
N PRO A 500 27.31 2.38 9.41
CA PRO A 500 27.58 3.66 10.07
C PRO A 500 26.33 4.31 10.68
N ALA A 501 25.17 4.23 10.02
CA ALA A 501 23.93 4.80 10.54
C ALA A 501 23.50 4.18 11.89
N VAL A 502 23.57 2.85 12.03
CA VAL A 502 23.28 2.16 13.30
C VAL A 502 24.28 2.58 14.39
N LYS A 503 25.58 2.70 14.06
CA LYS A 503 26.60 3.19 14.99
C LYS A 503 26.31 4.62 15.46
N LEU A 504 26.00 5.54 14.53
CA LEU A 504 25.61 6.92 14.85
C LEU A 504 24.35 6.99 15.72
N TYR A 505 23.34 6.16 15.43
CA TYR A 505 22.13 6.08 16.26
C TYR A 505 22.45 5.63 17.69
N SER A 506 23.36 4.65 17.85
CA SER A 506 23.85 4.20 19.17
C SER A 506 24.70 5.21 19.94
N LEU A 507 25.29 6.19 19.23
CA LEU A 507 26.05 7.29 19.83
C LEU A 507 25.14 8.43 20.31
N LEU A 508 24.00 8.64 19.65
CA LEU A 508 23.02 9.65 20.01
C LEU A 508 22.03 9.20 21.09
N HIS A 509 21.65 7.92 21.09
CA HIS A 509 20.56 7.38 21.90
C HIS A 509 20.98 6.19 22.75
N ASP A 510 20.47 6.10 23.98
CA ASP A 510 20.56 4.88 24.77
C ASP A 510 19.62 3.80 24.21
N ILE A 511 20.19 2.88 23.44
CA ILE A 511 19.50 1.77 22.81
C ILE A 511 18.87 0.79 23.82
N LEU A 512 19.22 0.84 25.10
CA LEU A 512 18.58 0.01 26.15
C LEU A 512 17.21 0.56 26.60
N THR A 513 16.90 1.82 26.27
CA THR A 513 15.65 2.49 26.66
C THR A 513 14.48 2.06 25.76
N PRO A 514 13.35 1.58 26.30
CA PRO A 514 12.27 0.99 25.49
C PRO A 514 11.57 2.00 24.57
N GLU A 515 11.47 3.27 24.96
CA GLU A 515 10.92 4.35 24.12
C GLU A 515 11.78 4.58 22.87
N ILE A 516 13.11 4.47 23.01
CA ILE A 516 14.08 4.59 21.91
C ILE A 516 13.99 3.36 21.00
N GLN A 517 13.91 2.15 21.57
CA GLN A 517 13.71 0.92 20.79
C GLN A 517 12.42 0.99 19.96
N GLN A 518 11.30 1.42 20.57
CA GLN A 518 10.03 1.56 19.87
C GLN A 518 10.10 2.62 18.76
N LYS A 519 10.76 3.77 19.01
CA LYS A 519 10.97 4.82 18.00
C LYS A 519 11.80 4.30 16.83
N PHE A 520 12.85 3.52 17.10
CA PHE A 520 13.74 2.97 16.08
C PHE A 520 13.01 1.93 15.21
N CYS A 521 12.26 1.01 15.82
CA CYS A 521 11.35 0.11 15.11
C CYS A 521 10.31 0.88 14.27
N GLY A 522 9.84 2.02 14.77
CA GLY A 522 8.91 2.92 14.08
C GLY A 522 9.40 3.41 12.72
N TYR A 523 10.70 3.66 12.54
CA TYR A 523 11.26 4.10 11.24
C TYR A 523 11.21 2.96 10.20
N PHE A 524 11.54 1.73 10.57
CA PHE A 524 11.41 0.57 9.68
C PHE A 524 9.94 0.26 9.33
N GLN A 525 9.01 0.48 10.27
CA GLN A 525 7.58 0.40 10.00
C GLN A 525 7.11 1.52 9.04
N ALA A 526 7.64 2.74 9.18
CA ALA A 526 7.36 3.84 8.25
C ALA A 526 7.91 3.55 6.85
N ALA A 527 9.12 2.98 6.73
CA ALA A 527 9.69 2.51 5.48
C ALA A 527 8.80 1.45 4.78
N ALA A 528 8.34 0.44 5.52
CA ALA A 528 7.44 -0.59 4.99
C ALA A 528 6.13 0.02 4.48
N LYS A 529 5.50 0.92 5.24
CA LYS A 529 4.30 1.67 4.82
C LYS A 529 4.56 2.51 3.56
N LYS A 530 5.71 3.19 3.47
CA LYS A 530 6.11 4.03 2.33
C LYS A 530 6.28 3.20 1.05
N ARG A 531 6.90 2.01 1.14
CA ARG A 531 7.05 1.08 0.01
C ARG A 531 5.72 0.42 -0.38
N SER A 532 4.92 -0.01 0.61
CA SER A 532 3.58 -0.56 0.38
C SER A 532 2.67 0.41 -0.38
N ARG A 533 2.62 1.68 0.03
CA ARG A 533 1.86 2.73 -0.68
C ARG A 533 2.31 2.92 -2.13
N ARG A 534 3.61 2.86 -2.42
CA ARG A 534 4.14 2.97 -3.80
C ARG A 534 3.67 1.81 -4.69
N HIS A 535 3.79 0.57 -4.20
CA HIS A 535 3.27 -0.63 -4.87
C HIS A 535 1.76 -0.55 -5.13
N GLN A 536 0.99 0.07 -4.24
CA GLN A 536 -0.45 0.30 -4.44
C GLN A 536 -0.71 1.36 -5.53
N THR A 537 -0.03 2.52 -5.47
CA THR A 537 -0.25 3.62 -6.42
C THR A 537 0.08 3.26 -7.88
N GLU A 538 1.13 2.45 -8.10
CA GLU A 538 1.49 1.95 -9.45
C GLU A 538 0.36 1.12 -10.08
N ILE A 539 -0.46 0.46 -9.25
CA ILE A 539 -1.59 -0.34 -9.69
C ILE A 539 -2.87 0.49 -9.77
N ASP A 540 -3.06 1.47 -8.88
CA ASP A 540 -4.16 2.44 -9.00
C ASP A 540 -4.08 3.23 -10.30
N GLU A 541 -2.89 3.74 -10.67
CA GLU A 541 -2.68 4.44 -11.93
C GLU A 541 -3.08 3.58 -13.14
N PHE A 542 -2.73 2.29 -13.12
CA PHE A 542 -3.10 1.34 -14.18
C PHE A 542 -4.58 0.92 -14.17
N LEU A 543 -5.23 0.79 -13.01
CA LEU A 543 -6.66 0.50 -12.97
C LEU A 543 -7.46 1.71 -13.44
N LEU A 544 -7.04 2.92 -13.04
CA LEU A 544 -7.64 4.18 -13.49
C LEU A 544 -7.45 4.40 -15.00
N SER A 545 -6.29 4.06 -15.58
CA SER A 545 -6.07 4.17 -17.03
C SER A 545 -7.00 3.29 -17.88
N ASN A 546 -7.59 2.25 -17.29
CA ASN A 546 -8.45 1.29 -17.98
C ASN A 546 -9.95 1.45 -17.63
N ASN A 547 -10.31 2.38 -16.74
CA ASN A 547 -11.67 2.51 -16.22
C ASN A 547 -12.63 3.31 -17.13
N ASP A 548 -12.14 3.97 -18.18
CA ASP A 548 -12.97 4.59 -19.22
C ASP A 548 -13.58 3.52 -20.15
N GLY A 549 -14.54 2.77 -19.62
CA GLY A 549 -15.46 1.89 -20.38
C GLY A 549 -15.01 0.46 -20.64
N ALA A 550 -13.79 0.05 -20.27
CA ALA A 550 -13.21 -1.23 -20.70
C ALA A 550 -13.37 -2.44 -19.74
N LEU A 551 -14.04 -2.28 -18.59
CA LEU A 551 -14.14 -3.32 -17.55
C LEU A 551 -14.95 -4.58 -17.97
N THR A 552 -15.66 -4.52 -19.09
CA THR A 552 -16.47 -5.63 -19.65
C THR A 552 -15.71 -6.50 -20.65
N ASP A 553 -14.48 -6.14 -21.04
CA ASP A 553 -13.65 -6.97 -21.93
C ASP A 553 -12.93 -8.07 -21.12
N PRO A 554 -13.12 -9.37 -21.45
CA PRO A 554 -12.41 -10.48 -20.82
C PRO A 554 -10.88 -10.36 -20.82
N THR A 555 -10.30 -9.68 -21.82
CA THR A 555 -8.84 -9.48 -21.93
C THR A 555 -8.33 -8.47 -20.89
N THR A 556 -9.01 -7.34 -20.74
CA THR A 556 -8.74 -6.32 -19.72
C THR A 556 -8.89 -6.90 -18.31
N LEU A 557 -9.94 -7.69 -18.08
CA LEU A 557 -10.17 -8.38 -16.81
C LEU A 557 -8.99 -9.32 -16.48
N SER A 558 -8.55 -10.15 -17.43
CA SER A 558 -7.40 -11.06 -17.30
C SER A 558 -6.10 -10.32 -16.93
N MET A 559 -5.81 -9.20 -17.58
CA MET A 559 -4.64 -8.37 -17.28
C MET A 559 -4.67 -7.80 -15.85
N SER A 560 -5.84 -7.39 -15.36
CA SER A 560 -6.02 -6.91 -13.99
C SER A 560 -5.74 -8.00 -12.95
N TYR A 561 -6.20 -9.23 -13.17
CA TYR A 561 -5.87 -10.39 -12.32
C TYR A 561 -4.36 -10.69 -12.31
N GLN A 562 -3.71 -10.69 -13.48
CA GLN A 562 -2.26 -10.91 -13.57
C GLN A 562 -1.43 -9.81 -12.89
N LYS A 563 -1.89 -8.55 -12.91
CA LYS A 563 -1.23 -7.47 -12.15
C LYS A 563 -1.42 -7.58 -10.65
N MET A 564 -2.59 -8.02 -10.19
CA MET A 564 -2.79 -8.33 -8.76
C MET A 564 -1.90 -9.48 -8.29
N LYS A 565 -1.70 -10.51 -9.13
CA LYS A 565 -0.70 -11.57 -8.88
C LYS A 565 0.72 -11.00 -8.81
N THR A 566 1.10 -10.10 -9.72
CA THR A 566 2.40 -9.41 -9.71
C THR A 566 2.60 -8.59 -8.43
N LEU A 567 1.56 -7.94 -7.89
CA LEU A 567 1.62 -7.26 -6.59
C LEU A 567 2.00 -8.22 -5.45
N ILE A 568 1.32 -9.37 -5.37
CA ILE A 568 1.61 -10.39 -4.35
C ILE A 568 3.06 -10.85 -4.45
N LEU A 569 3.56 -11.11 -5.67
CA LEU A 569 4.95 -11.51 -5.89
C LEU A 569 5.96 -10.39 -5.59
N GLY A 570 5.61 -9.13 -5.88
CA GLY A 570 6.39 -7.95 -5.51
C GLY A 570 6.53 -7.81 -4.00
N ILE A 571 5.41 -7.91 -3.27
CA ILE A 571 5.38 -7.86 -1.80
C ILE A 571 6.05 -9.09 -1.17
N LYS A 572 5.92 -10.28 -1.77
CA LYS A 572 6.70 -11.46 -1.38
C LYS A 572 8.20 -11.19 -1.46
N LYS A 573 8.66 -10.54 -2.53
CA LYS A 573 10.06 -10.13 -2.69
C LYS A 573 10.49 -9.04 -1.70
N GLU A 574 9.61 -8.10 -1.35
CA GLU A 574 9.88 -7.12 -0.28
C GLU A 574 10.18 -7.80 1.06
N ILE A 575 9.33 -8.73 1.49
CA ILE A 575 9.53 -9.43 2.77
C ILE A 575 10.76 -10.34 2.70
N PHE A 576 11.01 -10.97 1.55
CA PHE A 576 12.21 -11.78 1.37
C PHE A 576 13.51 -10.95 1.51
N THR A 577 13.58 -9.73 0.96
CA THR A 577 14.75 -8.87 1.17
C THR A 577 14.90 -8.39 2.61
N ASP A 578 13.80 -8.28 3.38
CA ASP A 578 13.87 -8.01 4.83
C ASP A 578 14.48 -9.17 5.60
N ILE A 579 14.14 -10.40 5.20
CA ILE A 579 14.75 -11.62 5.75
C ILE A 579 16.24 -11.71 5.38
N GLU A 580 16.63 -11.33 4.16
CA GLU A 580 18.03 -11.29 3.74
C GLU A 580 18.85 -10.24 4.50
N ILE A 581 18.33 -9.00 4.63
CA ILE A 581 18.98 -7.92 5.38
C ILE A 581 19.12 -8.28 6.87
N HIS A 582 18.08 -8.86 7.47
CA HIS A 582 18.11 -9.28 8.88
C HIS A 582 19.16 -10.38 9.14
N LYS A 583 19.31 -11.36 8.24
CA LYS A 583 20.32 -12.43 8.34
C LYS A 583 21.76 -11.94 8.35
N GLN A 584 22.04 -10.72 7.89
CA GLN A 584 23.38 -10.13 7.93
C GLN A 584 23.76 -9.56 9.32
N ASN A 585 22.84 -9.58 10.31
CA ASN A 585 23.08 -9.17 11.70
C ASN A 585 23.60 -7.73 11.87
N ILE A 586 23.24 -6.83 10.95
CA ILE A 586 23.61 -5.40 11.00
C ILE A 586 22.76 -4.62 12.01
N LEU A 587 21.52 -5.06 12.23
CA LEU A 587 20.57 -4.42 13.13
C LEU A 587 20.71 -4.97 14.56
N PRO A 588 20.44 -4.16 15.61
CA PRO A 588 20.39 -4.64 16.99
C PRO A 588 19.40 -5.79 17.21
N SER A 589 19.68 -6.64 18.19
CA SER A 589 18.97 -7.91 18.42
C SER A 589 17.48 -7.80 18.80
N PHE A 590 16.99 -6.63 19.20
CA PHE A 590 15.55 -6.39 19.43
C PHE A 590 14.77 -6.08 18.14
N ILE A 591 15.44 -5.96 16.98
CA ILE A 591 14.81 -5.64 15.70
C ILE A 591 14.68 -6.90 14.84
N ASP A 592 13.54 -7.58 15.00
CA ASP A 592 13.08 -8.57 14.04
C ASP A 592 12.45 -7.84 12.83
N LEU A 593 13.28 -7.52 11.84
CA LEU A 593 12.85 -6.77 10.65
C LEU A 593 11.72 -7.49 9.87
N PRO A 594 11.77 -8.83 9.65
CA PRO A 594 10.66 -9.58 9.06
C PRO A 594 9.34 -9.48 9.84
N ASN A 595 9.34 -9.69 11.16
CA ASN A 595 8.11 -9.56 11.96
C ASN A 595 7.65 -8.10 12.12
N LEU A 596 8.49 -7.10 11.85
CA LEU A 596 8.06 -5.69 11.79
C LEU A 596 7.43 -5.30 10.45
N SER A 597 7.98 -5.76 9.31
CA SER A 597 7.53 -5.34 7.98
C SER A 597 6.41 -6.20 7.41
N ALA A 598 6.47 -7.53 7.58
CA ALA A 598 5.52 -8.45 6.96
C ALA A 598 4.06 -8.28 7.43
N PRO A 599 3.76 -7.98 8.72
CA PRO A 599 2.39 -7.65 9.14
C PRO A 599 1.82 -6.44 8.40
N ILE A 600 2.61 -5.38 8.22
CA ILE A 600 2.19 -4.16 7.52
C ILE A 600 1.84 -4.50 6.06
N TYR A 601 2.76 -5.16 5.37
CA TYR A 601 2.54 -5.61 3.99
C TYR A 601 1.33 -6.55 3.86
N SER A 602 1.11 -7.45 4.83
CA SER A 602 -0.01 -8.40 4.82
C SER A 602 -1.37 -7.73 5.04
N VAL A 603 -1.50 -6.77 5.97
CA VAL A 603 -2.76 -6.01 6.13
C VAL A 603 -3.05 -5.16 4.90
N ASP A 604 -2.06 -4.41 4.43
CA ASP A 604 -2.21 -3.53 3.27
C ASP A 604 -2.62 -4.33 2.02
N LEU A 605 -1.92 -5.43 1.71
CA LEU A 605 -2.25 -6.32 0.60
C LEU A 605 -3.61 -7.00 0.78
N CYS A 606 -3.97 -7.42 2.00
CA CYS A 606 -5.30 -7.99 2.27
C CYS A 606 -6.42 -6.98 2.04
N SER A 607 -6.26 -5.73 2.52
CA SER A 607 -7.22 -4.65 2.28
C SER A 607 -7.36 -4.34 0.79
N ARG A 608 -6.25 -4.35 0.04
CA ARG A 608 -6.23 -4.13 -1.40
C ARG A 608 -6.88 -5.26 -2.18
N LEU A 609 -6.61 -6.51 -1.82
CA LEU A 609 -7.24 -7.70 -2.41
C LEU A 609 -8.76 -7.68 -2.19
N ARG A 610 -9.23 -7.36 -0.98
CA ARG A 610 -10.67 -7.20 -0.71
C ARG A 610 -11.30 -6.12 -1.59
N ALA A 611 -10.69 -4.93 -1.66
CA ALA A 611 -11.20 -3.84 -2.50
C ALA A 611 -11.23 -4.21 -3.99
N PHE A 612 -10.19 -4.91 -4.48
CA PHE A 612 -10.11 -5.38 -5.85
C PHE A 612 -11.16 -6.46 -6.18
N LEU A 613 -11.35 -7.46 -5.32
CA LEU A 613 -12.34 -8.53 -5.54
C LEU A 613 -13.79 -8.02 -5.43
N VAL A 614 -14.01 -6.88 -4.75
CA VAL A 614 -15.32 -6.19 -4.75
C VAL A 614 -15.51 -5.36 -6.03
N ALA A 615 -14.49 -4.66 -6.51
CA ALA A 615 -14.56 -3.84 -7.72
C ALA A 615 -14.54 -4.66 -9.02
N CYS A 616 -13.84 -5.79 -9.02
CA CYS A 616 -13.67 -6.73 -10.12
C CYS A 616 -14.03 -8.13 -9.61
N PRO A 617 -15.32 -8.47 -9.43
CA PRO A 617 -15.71 -9.78 -8.93
C PRO A 617 -15.30 -10.90 -9.92
N PRO A 618 -14.66 -11.98 -9.46
CA PRO A 618 -14.26 -13.09 -10.32
C PRO A 618 -15.48 -13.89 -10.80
N PRO A 619 -15.68 -14.06 -12.13
CA PRO A 619 -16.86 -14.74 -12.69
C PRO A 619 -16.77 -16.27 -12.67
N GLY A 620 -15.68 -16.85 -12.15
CA GLY A 620 -15.44 -18.29 -12.09
C GLY A 620 -13.96 -18.66 -12.06
N PRO A 621 -13.63 -19.96 -12.01
CA PRO A 621 -12.27 -20.50 -11.92
C PRO A 621 -11.48 -20.41 -13.25
N SER A 622 -11.41 -19.21 -13.85
CA SER A 622 -10.57 -18.98 -15.03
C SER A 622 -9.07 -19.03 -14.67
N PRO A 623 -8.15 -19.36 -15.60
CA PRO A 623 -6.73 -19.50 -15.28
C PRO A 623 -6.10 -18.28 -14.57
N PRO A 624 -6.37 -17.01 -14.95
CA PRO A 624 -5.85 -15.84 -14.21
C PRO A 624 -6.38 -15.73 -12.77
N VAL A 625 -7.63 -16.14 -12.53
CA VAL A 625 -8.24 -16.16 -11.19
C VAL A 625 -7.63 -17.28 -10.35
N ILE A 626 -7.48 -18.48 -10.91
CA ILE A 626 -6.83 -19.62 -10.25
C ILE A 626 -5.37 -19.29 -9.89
N GLU A 627 -4.62 -18.63 -10.78
CA GLU A 627 -3.26 -18.18 -10.50
C GLU A 627 -3.20 -17.12 -9.37
N LEU A 628 -4.20 -16.24 -9.26
CA LEU A 628 -4.31 -15.30 -8.15
C LEU A 628 -4.62 -16.02 -6.83
N VAL A 629 -5.54 -17.00 -6.83
CA VAL A 629 -5.87 -17.83 -5.67
C VAL A 629 -4.63 -18.61 -5.21
N ILE A 630 -3.90 -19.23 -6.14
CA ILE A 630 -2.61 -19.89 -5.90
C ILE A 630 -1.62 -18.94 -5.24
N ALA A 631 -1.37 -17.76 -5.83
CA ALA A 631 -0.38 -16.81 -5.33
C ALA A 631 -0.74 -16.29 -3.93
N THR A 632 -2.02 -16.05 -3.65
CA THR A 632 -2.50 -15.59 -2.34
C THR A 632 -2.33 -16.67 -1.27
N ALA A 633 -2.67 -17.92 -1.59
CA ALA A 633 -2.52 -19.05 -0.67
C ALA A 633 -1.04 -19.47 -0.48
N ASP A 634 -0.22 -19.35 -1.52
CA ASP A 634 1.22 -19.58 -1.40
C ASP A 634 1.88 -18.50 -0.53
N PHE A 635 1.53 -17.23 -0.70
CA PHE A 635 2.00 -16.13 0.17
C PHE A 635 1.65 -16.37 1.65
N GLN A 636 0.43 -16.81 1.96
CA GLN A 636 0.04 -17.16 3.33
C GLN A 636 0.90 -18.31 3.88
N ARG A 637 1.21 -19.33 3.05
CA ARG A 637 2.11 -20.43 3.43
C ARG A 637 3.56 -19.95 3.63
N ASP A 638 4.04 -19.05 2.77
CA ASP A 638 5.38 -18.47 2.85
C ASP A 638 5.58 -17.74 4.18
N LEU A 639 4.60 -16.91 4.60
CA LEU A 639 4.63 -16.23 5.91
C LEU A 639 4.80 -17.22 7.07
N SER A 640 4.04 -18.32 7.07
CA SER A 640 4.18 -19.38 8.08
C SER A 640 5.54 -20.08 8.02
N SER A 641 6.08 -20.32 6.80
CA SER A 641 7.40 -20.94 6.62
C SER A 641 8.56 -20.04 7.07
N TRP A 642 8.34 -18.73 7.13
CA TRP A 642 9.29 -17.72 7.58
C TRP A 642 9.19 -17.42 9.09
N ASN A 643 8.38 -18.18 9.84
CA ASN A 643 8.09 -17.96 11.26
C ASN A 643 7.52 -16.56 11.58
N ILE A 644 6.81 -15.95 10.63
CA ILE A 644 6.15 -14.66 10.84
C ILE A 644 4.83 -14.90 11.56
N THR A 645 4.59 -14.13 12.63
CA THR A 645 3.37 -14.29 13.43
C THR A 645 2.11 -13.90 12.62
N PRO A 646 1.05 -14.73 12.63
CA PRO A 646 -0.22 -14.37 11.99
C PRO A 646 -0.88 -13.24 12.77
N ILE A 647 -1.32 -12.21 12.05
CA ILE A 647 -1.86 -10.97 12.61
C ILE A 647 -3.29 -10.74 12.11
N LYS A 648 -4.15 -10.28 13.03
CA LYS A 648 -5.57 -10.06 12.75
C LYS A 648 -5.76 -9.04 11.64
N GLY A 649 -6.45 -9.44 10.57
CA GLY A 649 -6.68 -8.61 9.38
C GLY A 649 -5.64 -8.76 8.26
N GLY A 650 -4.61 -9.60 8.46
CA GLY A 650 -3.70 -10.05 7.41
C GLY A 650 -4.38 -10.98 6.39
N ILE A 651 -3.59 -11.58 5.50
CA ILE A 651 -4.09 -12.43 4.42
C ILE A 651 -4.51 -13.81 4.94
N GLU A 652 -5.81 -14.05 4.89
CA GLU A 652 -6.42 -15.37 5.05
C GLU A 652 -7.06 -15.76 3.71
N ALA A 653 -6.29 -16.46 2.88
CA ALA A 653 -6.66 -16.75 1.49
C ALA A 653 -7.98 -17.54 1.40
N LYS A 654 -8.23 -18.44 2.35
CA LYS A 654 -9.48 -19.20 2.43
C LYS A 654 -10.69 -18.25 2.61
N GLU A 655 -10.65 -17.34 3.59
CA GLU A 655 -11.74 -16.40 3.84
C GLU A 655 -11.97 -15.45 2.66
N LEU A 656 -10.89 -14.95 2.04
CA LEU A 656 -10.96 -14.01 0.91
C LEU A 656 -11.72 -14.57 -0.30
N PHE A 657 -11.58 -15.88 -0.57
CA PHE A 657 -12.19 -16.52 -1.74
C PHE A 657 -13.42 -17.39 -1.41
N HIS A 658 -13.73 -17.64 -0.13
CA HIS A 658 -14.78 -18.59 0.27
C HIS A 658 -16.17 -18.26 -0.31
N SER A 659 -16.61 -17.00 -0.23
CA SER A 659 -17.91 -16.57 -0.77
C SER A 659 -17.98 -16.69 -2.29
N TYR A 660 -16.89 -16.42 -2.99
CA TYR A 660 -16.83 -16.54 -4.45
C TYR A 660 -16.85 -18.00 -4.89
N ILE A 661 -16.05 -18.86 -4.25
CA ILE A 661 -15.98 -20.30 -4.57
C ILE A 661 -17.32 -20.99 -4.32
N THR A 662 -18.00 -20.70 -3.20
CA THR A 662 -19.33 -21.28 -2.95
C THR A 662 -20.37 -20.77 -3.95
N CYS A 663 -20.32 -19.49 -4.32
CA CYS A 663 -21.17 -18.92 -5.37
C CYS A 663 -20.94 -19.60 -6.73
N TRP A 664 -19.68 -19.78 -7.16
CA TRP A 664 -19.38 -20.44 -8.44
C TRP A 664 -19.86 -21.90 -8.49
N ILE A 665 -19.72 -22.64 -7.37
CA ILE A 665 -20.21 -24.03 -7.28
C ILE A 665 -21.74 -24.06 -7.40
N GLU A 666 -22.45 -23.15 -6.73
CA GLU A 666 -23.91 -23.05 -6.83
C GLU A 666 -24.41 -22.56 -8.19
N GLU A 667 -23.73 -21.59 -8.81
CA GLU A 667 -24.02 -21.13 -10.18
C GLU A 667 -23.79 -22.24 -11.21
N LYS A 668 -22.70 -23.00 -11.10
CA LYS A 668 -22.45 -24.19 -11.93
C LYS A 668 -23.47 -25.29 -11.66
N ARG A 669 -23.85 -25.53 -10.40
CA ARG A 669 -24.95 -26.45 -10.04
C ARG A 669 -26.25 -26.04 -10.74
N HIS A 670 -26.64 -24.77 -10.66
CA HIS A 670 -27.83 -24.25 -11.31
C HIS A 670 -27.76 -24.34 -12.84
N SER A 671 -26.63 -24.00 -13.46
CA SER A 671 -26.42 -24.13 -14.90
C SER A 671 -26.56 -25.57 -15.39
N LEU A 672 -25.97 -26.55 -14.68
CA LEU A 672 -26.09 -27.97 -14.99
C LEU A 672 -27.53 -28.49 -14.76
N LEU A 673 -28.18 -28.08 -13.67
CA LEU A 673 -29.58 -28.40 -13.39
C LEU A 673 -30.54 -27.82 -14.42
N ASP A 674 -30.26 -26.64 -14.98
CA ASP A 674 -31.03 -26.04 -16.07
C ASP A 674 -30.78 -26.78 -17.39
N SER A 675 -29.54 -27.18 -17.69
CA SER A 675 -29.23 -28.07 -18.82
C SER A 675 -30.04 -29.38 -18.77
N CYS A 676 -30.27 -29.94 -17.57
CA CYS A 676 -31.13 -31.11 -17.39
C CYS A 676 -32.62 -30.88 -17.70
N LYS A 677 -33.10 -29.62 -17.69
CA LYS A 677 -34.52 -29.27 -17.93
C LYS A 677 -34.85 -29.05 -19.41
N ILE A 678 -33.86 -28.86 -20.28
CA ILE A 678 -34.05 -28.41 -21.66
C ILE A 678 -34.81 -29.48 -22.47
N ASP A 679 -36.09 -29.22 -22.76
CA ASP A 679 -36.95 -30.06 -23.63
C ASP A 679 -36.59 -29.91 -25.13
N LYS A 680 -35.32 -30.10 -25.50
CA LYS A 680 -34.88 -30.06 -26.90
C LYS A 680 -34.84 -31.45 -27.51
N VAL A 681 -35.92 -31.74 -28.25
CA VAL A 681 -36.12 -32.88 -29.17
C VAL A 681 -36.31 -34.21 -28.45
N LYS A 682 -37.30 -35.01 -28.90
CA LYS A 682 -37.40 -36.42 -28.50
C LYS A 682 -36.13 -37.13 -28.98
N CYS A 683 -35.25 -37.52 -28.06
CA CYS A 683 -33.99 -38.21 -28.38
C CYS A 683 -34.17 -39.66 -28.90
N SER A 684 -35.40 -40.07 -29.22
CA SER A 684 -35.74 -41.36 -29.82
C SER A 684 -35.04 -41.61 -31.16
N ASP A 685 -34.78 -40.55 -31.92
CA ASP A 685 -34.48 -40.65 -33.35
C ASP A 685 -32.96 -40.72 -33.64
N ILE A 686 -32.09 -40.51 -32.63
CA ILE A 686 -30.63 -40.50 -32.77
C ILE A 686 -30.01 -41.65 -31.98
N LYS A 687 -29.93 -42.83 -32.60
CA LYS A 687 -29.22 -44.00 -32.04
C LYS A 687 -27.71 -43.81 -32.16
N THR A 688 -27.01 -43.72 -31.02
CA THR A 688 -25.55 -43.81 -30.96
C THR A 688 -25.07 -45.24 -31.26
N ARG A 689 -23.74 -45.44 -31.44
CA ARG A 689 -23.14 -46.78 -31.66
C ARG A 689 -23.39 -47.80 -30.54
N GLN A 690 -23.89 -47.38 -29.37
CA GLN A 690 -24.20 -48.22 -28.20
C GLN A 690 -25.69 -48.21 -27.85
N SER A 691 -26.55 -47.69 -28.75
CA SER A 691 -27.99 -47.54 -28.49
C SER A 691 -28.28 -46.81 -27.16
N THR A 692 -27.49 -45.79 -26.82
CA THR A 692 -27.69 -44.90 -25.66
C THR A 692 -28.06 -43.48 -26.11
N THR A 693 -28.74 -42.71 -25.24
CA THR A 693 -29.03 -41.29 -25.53
C THR A 693 -27.77 -40.44 -25.38
N PRO A 694 -27.45 -39.54 -26.32
CA PRO A 694 -26.27 -38.66 -26.24
C PRO A 694 -26.34 -37.70 -25.04
N PHE A 695 -27.56 -37.33 -24.60
CA PHE A 695 -27.79 -36.45 -23.44
C PHE A 695 -27.02 -36.87 -22.19
N ILE A 696 -26.89 -38.17 -21.93
CA ILE A 696 -26.19 -38.67 -20.75
C ILE A 696 -24.68 -38.50 -20.88
N ASP A 697 -24.11 -38.80 -22.06
CA ASP A 697 -22.69 -38.63 -22.29
C ASP A 697 -22.32 -37.13 -22.24
N ASP A 698 -23.10 -36.26 -22.89
CA ASP A 698 -22.91 -34.80 -22.84
C ASP A 698 -22.96 -34.23 -21.41
N MET A 699 -23.88 -34.72 -20.56
CA MET A 699 -24.00 -34.27 -19.17
C MET A 699 -22.88 -34.81 -18.27
N TYR A 700 -22.44 -36.06 -18.46
CA TYR A 700 -21.31 -36.61 -17.68
C TYR A 700 -19.96 -36.05 -18.11
N ASP A 701 -19.79 -35.69 -19.38
CA ASP A 701 -18.60 -34.96 -19.85
C ASP A 701 -18.57 -33.54 -19.24
N GLN A 702 -19.70 -32.83 -19.14
CA GLN A 702 -19.81 -31.57 -18.42
C GLN A 702 -19.53 -31.70 -16.91
N LEU A 703 -20.00 -32.77 -16.26
CA LEU A 703 -19.66 -33.06 -14.86
C LEU A 703 -18.16 -33.32 -14.68
N THR A 704 -17.54 -34.07 -15.59
CA THR A 704 -16.10 -34.37 -15.58
C THR A 704 -15.28 -33.09 -15.82
N GLN A 705 -15.71 -32.23 -16.74
CA GLN A 705 -15.08 -30.92 -16.94
C GLN A 705 -15.20 -30.05 -15.68
N THR A 706 -16.37 -30.02 -15.04
CA THR A 706 -16.59 -29.26 -13.80
C THR A 706 -15.70 -29.77 -12.66
N LEU A 707 -15.49 -31.09 -12.54
CA LEU A 707 -14.53 -31.65 -11.59
C LEU A 707 -13.10 -31.14 -11.85
N ASN A 708 -12.66 -31.18 -13.11
CA ASN A 708 -11.32 -30.72 -13.49
C ASN A 708 -11.12 -29.21 -13.28
N GLU A 709 -12.14 -28.37 -13.53
CA GLU A 709 -12.08 -26.91 -13.35
C GLU A 709 -11.76 -26.48 -11.91
N TYR A 710 -12.14 -27.30 -10.91
CA TYR A 710 -11.97 -26.98 -9.48
C TYR A 710 -10.88 -27.82 -8.78
N GLU A 711 -10.24 -28.77 -9.46
CA GLU A 711 -9.22 -29.68 -8.89
C GLU A 711 -8.13 -28.92 -8.09
N ILE A 712 -7.62 -27.83 -8.66
CA ILE A 712 -6.58 -26.99 -8.04
C ILE A 712 -7.07 -26.35 -6.72
N ILE A 713 -8.34 -25.96 -6.65
CA ILE A 713 -8.94 -25.35 -5.45
C ILE A 713 -9.04 -26.42 -4.35
N PHE A 714 -9.53 -27.62 -4.67
CA PHE A 714 -9.67 -28.71 -3.69
C PHE A 714 -8.34 -29.24 -3.19
N SER A 715 -7.30 -29.28 -4.04
CA SER A 715 -5.93 -29.68 -3.64
C SER A 715 -5.37 -28.81 -2.50
N ARG A 716 -5.90 -27.60 -2.32
CA ARG A 716 -5.52 -26.63 -1.29
C ARG A 716 -6.54 -26.54 -0.15
N TRP A 717 -7.84 -26.64 -0.47
CA TRP A 717 -8.94 -26.55 0.49
C TRP A 717 -9.95 -27.70 0.29
N PRO A 718 -9.68 -28.88 0.89
CA PRO A 718 -10.49 -30.09 0.70
C PRO A 718 -11.94 -29.96 1.16
N GLU A 719 -12.25 -29.02 2.08
CA GLU A 719 -13.61 -28.78 2.58
C GLU A 719 -14.62 -28.41 1.49
N PHE A 720 -14.21 -27.69 0.43
CA PHE A 720 -15.10 -27.36 -0.68
C PHE A 720 -15.48 -28.59 -1.52
N ALA A 721 -14.75 -29.70 -1.42
CA ALA A 721 -15.08 -30.94 -2.14
C ALA A 721 -16.41 -31.53 -1.68
N LEU A 722 -16.80 -31.35 -0.41
CA LEU A 722 -18.12 -31.75 0.11
C LEU A 722 -19.26 -30.91 -0.48
N ILE A 723 -19.01 -29.63 -0.76
CA ILE A 723 -19.99 -28.74 -1.39
C ILE A 723 -20.17 -29.14 -2.87
N LEU A 724 -19.07 -29.42 -3.58
CA LEU A 724 -19.16 -29.93 -4.95
C LEU A 724 -19.76 -31.34 -5.02
N GLU A 725 -19.46 -32.24 -4.06
CA GLU A 725 -20.08 -33.58 -4.00
C GLU A 725 -21.60 -33.48 -3.94
N ASN A 726 -22.13 -32.58 -3.09
CA ASN A 726 -23.56 -32.31 -3.00
C ASN A 726 -24.12 -31.78 -4.33
N ALA A 727 -23.43 -30.82 -4.96
CA ALA A 727 -23.83 -30.27 -6.25
C ALA A 727 -23.89 -31.32 -7.37
N ILE A 728 -22.88 -32.19 -7.45
CA ILE A 728 -22.80 -33.28 -8.43
C ILE A 728 -23.89 -34.32 -8.18
N ALA A 729 -24.09 -34.73 -6.92
CA ALA A 729 -25.12 -35.70 -6.57
C ALA A 729 -26.53 -35.17 -6.90
N ASP A 730 -26.80 -33.88 -6.70
CA ASP A 730 -28.06 -33.24 -7.09
C ASP A 730 -28.25 -33.18 -8.62
N VAL A 731 -27.17 -32.93 -9.38
CA VAL A 731 -27.20 -32.98 -10.85
C VAL A 731 -27.42 -34.40 -11.35
N GLU A 732 -26.74 -35.42 -10.82
CA GLU A 732 -27.00 -36.83 -11.18
C GLU A 732 -28.45 -37.25 -10.88
N LYS A 733 -29.00 -36.84 -9.72
CA LYS A 733 -30.42 -37.01 -9.38
C LYS A 733 -31.34 -36.33 -10.40
N ALA A 734 -30.96 -35.15 -10.93
CA ALA A 734 -31.72 -34.45 -11.97
C ALA A 734 -31.59 -35.10 -13.37
N ILE A 735 -30.43 -35.66 -13.74
CA ILE A 735 -30.23 -36.40 -14.99
C ILE A 735 -31.18 -37.59 -15.05
N ILE A 736 -31.26 -38.38 -13.97
CA ILE A 736 -32.16 -39.56 -13.89
C ILE A 736 -33.63 -39.13 -13.99
N LYS A 737 -34.03 -38.10 -13.24
CA LYS A 737 -35.40 -37.56 -13.29
C LYS A 737 -35.75 -36.97 -14.66
N SER A 738 -34.77 -36.39 -15.38
CA SER A 738 -34.96 -35.92 -16.75
C SER A 738 -35.13 -37.10 -17.72
N LEU A 739 -34.34 -38.16 -17.55
CA LEU A 739 -34.45 -39.40 -18.32
C LEU A 739 -35.83 -40.05 -18.14
N ASP A 740 -36.31 -40.20 -16.90
CA ASP A 740 -37.67 -40.66 -16.59
C ASP A 740 -38.77 -39.80 -17.26
N ARG A 741 -38.55 -38.48 -17.36
CA ARG A 741 -39.47 -37.55 -18.02
C ARG A 741 -39.44 -37.72 -19.54
N GLN A 742 -38.25 -37.82 -20.14
CA GLN A 742 -38.06 -37.99 -21.58
C GLN A 742 -38.70 -39.29 -22.10
N PHE A 743 -38.65 -40.37 -21.31
CA PHE A 743 -39.23 -41.67 -21.65
C PHE A 743 -40.59 -41.94 -20.98
N ALA A 744 -41.26 -40.92 -20.42
CA ALA A 744 -42.52 -41.09 -19.67
C ALA A 744 -43.63 -41.79 -20.47
N ASP A 745 -43.77 -41.44 -21.76
CA ASP A 745 -44.72 -42.07 -22.71
C ASP A 745 -44.48 -43.60 -22.82
N VAL A 746 -43.21 -43.99 -22.89
CA VAL A 746 -42.74 -45.38 -23.05
C VAL A 746 -42.86 -46.17 -21.75
N LEU A 747 -42.73 -45.49 -20.61
CA LEU A 747 -42.84 -46.06 -19.27
C LEU A 747 -44.30 -46.20 -18.77
N ALA A 748 -45.25 -45.44 -19.32
CA ALA A 748 -46.65 -45.47 -18.88
C ALA A 748 -47.29 -46.89 -18.93
N PRO A 749 -47.13 -47.72 -19.99
CA PRO A 749 -47.70 -49.08 -20.05
C PRO A 749 -47.16 -50.06 -18.99
N LEU A 750 -45.99 -49.76 -18.40
CA LEU A 750 -45.38 -50.54 -17.33
C LEU A 750 -45.93 -50.15 -15.96
N LYS A 751 -46.28 -48.87 -15.74
CA LYS A 751 -46.80 -48.36 -14.47
C LYS A 751 -48.20 -48.89 -14.14
N ASP A 752 -49.05 -49.14 -15.15
CA ASP A 752 -50.38 -49.74 -15.00
C ASP A 752 -50.38 -51.18 -14.44
N GLY A 753 -49.24 -51.87 -14.46
CA GLY A 753 -49.10 -53.24 -13.92
C GLY A 753 -48.87 -53.30 -12.40
N LEU A 754 -48.37 -52.22 -11.79
CA LEU A 754 -47.85 -52.22 -10.42
C LEU A 754 -48.90 -51.94 -9.33
N ALA A 755 -50.06 -51.38 -9.68
CA ALA A 755 -51.13 -51.12 -8.72
C ALA A 755 -51.91 -52.41 -8.38
N PRO A 756 -52.17 -52.73 -7.09
CA PRO A 756 -52.98 -53.88 -6.73
C PRO A 756 -54.41 -53.70 -7.24
N LYS A 757 -54.82 -54.55 -8.19
CA LYS A 757 -56.14 -54.54 -8.87
C LYS A 757 -57.29 -54.94 -7.94
N ILE A 758 -57.58 -54.10 -6.94
CA ILE A 758 -58.65 -54.31 -5.94
C ILE A 758 -59.95 -53.58 -6.33
N ILE A 759 -59.89 -52.46 -7.06
CA ILE A 759 -61.05 -51.60 -7.35
C ILE A 759 -61.60 -51.75 -8.79
N GLY A 760 -60.83 -52.31 -9.73
CA GLY A 760 -61.19 -52.36 -11.17
C GLY A 760 -62.21 -53.42 -11.63
N LYS A 761 -62.96 -54.08 -10.73
CA LYS A 761 -63.73 -55.30 -11.09
C LYS A 761 -65.10 -55.08 -11.76
N TYR A 762 -65.58 -53.85 -11.92
CA TYR A 762 -66.98 -53.60 -12.33
C TYR A 762 -67.22 -52.86 -13.66
N VAL A 763 -66.21 -52.32 -14.35
CA VAL A 763 -66.44 -51.51 -15.59
C VAL A 763 -65.54 -51.89 -16.78
N GLN A 764 -65.29 -53.20 -16.98
CA GLN A 764 -64.82 -53.72 -18.26
C GLN A 764 -65.64 -54.96 -18.67
N LYS A 765 -66.81 -54.71 -19.29
CA LYS A 765 -67.65 -55.76 -19.88
C LYS A 765 -68.04 -55.52 -21.35
N PHE A 766 -67.60 -54.43 -21.97
CA PHE A 766 -67.97 -54.08 -23.34
C PHE A 766 -66.79 -53.58 -24.19
N THR A 767 -65.94 -54.53 -24.61
CA THR A 767 -65.30 -54.56 -25.95
C THR A 767 -64.65 -55.93 -26.15
N LYS A 768 -65.17 -56.73 -27.07
CA LYS A 768 -64.51 -57.97 -27.53
C LYS A 768 -63.43 -57.62 -28.57
N GLY A 769 -62.33 -57.01 -28.11
CA GLY A 769 -61.11 -56.87 -28.90
C GLY A 769 -60.20 -58.07 -28.70
N THR A 770 -59.45 -58.45 -29.75
CA THR A 770 -58.34 -59.41 -29.62
C THR A 770 -57.33 -58.84 -28.62
N PRO A 771 -56.90 -59.59 -27.59
CA PRO A 771 -56.02 -59.03 -26.57
C PRO A 771 -54.61 -58.82 -27.15
N VAL A 772 -54.13 -57.58 -27.08
CA VAL A 772 -52.84 -57.16 -27.63
C VAL A 772 -51.71 -57.68 -26.74
N ILE A 773 -50.71 -58.32 -27.36
CA ILE A 773 -49.47 -58.74 -26.70
C ILE A 773 -48.56 -57.53 -26.58
N TYR A 774 -48.02 -57.27 -25.39
CA TYR A 774 -47.02 -56.22 -25.18
C TYR A 774 -45.70 -56.61 -25.84
N VAL A 775 -45.17 -55.72 -26.68
CA VAL A 775 -43.85 -55.84 -27.32
C VAL A 775 -42.97 -54.75 -26.73
N VAL A 776 -41.72 -55.08 -26.41
CA VAL A 776 -40.77 -54.09 -25.88
C VAL A 776 -40.37 -53.16 -27.03
N PRO A 777 -40.56 -51.83 -26.90
CA PRO A 777 -40.22 -50.88 -27.93
C PRO A 777 -38.72 -50.50 -27.88
N ASP A 778 -38.15 -50.12 -29.04
CA ASP A 778 -36.74 -49.76 -29.19
C ASP A 778 -36.28 -48.66 -28.22
N GLU A 779 -37.15 -47.68 -27.96
CA GLU A 779 -36.90 -46.56 -27.06
C GLU A 779 -36.68 -47.01 -25.60
N LEU A 780 -37.29 -48.12 -25.19
CA LEU A 780 -37.07 -48.73 -23.87
C LEU A 780 -35.71 -49.43 -23.78
N GLY A 781 -35.22 -49.92 -24.93
CA GLY A 781 -33.83 -50.31 -25.11
C GLY A 781 -32.89 -49.16 -24.85
N VAL A 782 -33.12 -48.02 -25.51
CA VAL A 782 -32.33 -46.79 -25.34
C VAL A 782 -32.30 -46.36 -23.88
N LEU A 783 -33.44 -46.34 -23.19
CA LEU A 783 -33.51 -46.04 -21.76
C LEU A 783 -32.62 -46.97 -20.91
N LEU A 784 -32.82 -48.29 -20.98
CA LEU A 784 -32.12 -49.22 -20.09
C LEU A 784 -30.63 -49.37 -20.42
N ASN A 785 -30.24 -49.34 -21.69
CA ASN A 785 -28.83 -49.32 -22.08
C ASN A 785 -28.15 -48.05 -21.52
N SER A 786 -28.84 -46.91 -21.55
CA SER A 786 -28.33 -45.64 -21.02
C SER A 786 -28.21 -45.65 -19.49
N MET A 787 -29.23 -46.11 -18.76
CA MET A 787 -29.17 -46.27 -17.30
C MET A 787 -28.04 -47.23 -16.87
N ARG A 788 -27.83 -48.32 -17.63
CA ARG A 788 -26.71 -49.23 -17.42
C ARG A 788 -25.37 -48.52 -17.63
N ARG A 789 -25.23 -47.73 -18.69
CA ARG A 789 -24.01 -46.97 -18.99
C ARG A 789 -23.71 -45.94 -17.88
N MET A 790 -24.71 -45.23 -17.38
CA MET A 790 -24.58 -44.37 -16.20
C MET A 790 -24.01 -45.16 -15.02
N LEU A 791 -24.69 -46.24 -14.62
CA LEU A 791 -24.39 -47.00 -13.41
C LEU A 791 -23.03 -47.73 -13.43
N PHE A 792 -22.58 -48.23 -14.57
CA PHE A 792 -21.39 -49.08 -14.67
C PHE A 792 -20.18 -48.44 -15.39
N VAL A 793 -20.35 -47.29 -16.05
CA VAL A 793 -19.27 -46.66 -16.85
C VAL A 793 -19.04 -45.20 -16.47
N LEU A 794 -20.09 -44.41 -16.27
CA LEU A 794 -19.97 -42.95 -16.08
C LEU A 794 -19.91 -42.57 -14.59
N HIS A 795 -20.89 -42.97 -13.79
CA HIS A 795 -20.92 -42.72 -12.34
C HIS A 795 -19.67 -43.26 -11.62
N PRO A 796 -19.14 -44.46 -11.91
CA PRO A 796 -17.90 -44.93 -11.29
C PRO A 796 -16.66 -44.07 -11.60
N LYS A 797 -16.62 -43.34 -12.73
CA LYS A 797 -15.52 -42.40 -13.03
C LYS A 797 -15.60 -41.19 -12.09
N ILE A 798 -16.78 -40.58 -11.98
CA ILE A 798 -17.07 -39.47 -11.05
C ILE A 798 -16.74 -39.89 -9.61
N GLU A 799 -17.23 -41.05 -9.17
CA GLU A 799 -16.92 -41.64 -7.86
C GLU A 799 -15.41 -41.83 -7.65
N SER A 800 -14.69 -42.30 -8.67
CA SER A 800 -13.23 -42.50 -8.59
C SER A 800 -12.44 -41.19 -8.48
N GLN A 801 -12.84 -40.13 -9.20
CA GLN A 801 -12.20 -38.82 -9.12
C GLN A 801 -12.41 -38.17 -7.74
N LEU A 802 -13.65 -38.16 -7.25
CA LEU A 802 -13.97 -37.65 -5.91
C LEU A 802 -13.23 -38.43 -4.80
N LYS A 803 -13.11 -39.76 -4.94
CA LYS A 803 -12.33 -40.61 -4.01
C LYS A 803 -10.83 -40.30 -3.95
N LEU A 804 -10.24 -39.70 -4.99
CA LEU A 804 -8.84 -39.27 -4.94
C LEU A 804 -8.63 -38.04 -4.04
N TRP A 805 -9.69 -37.28 -3.76
CA TRP A 805 -9.60 -36.00 -3.03
C TRP A 805 -10.01 -36.11 -1.56
N PHE A 806 -10.89 -37.06 -1.22
CA PHE A 806 -11.34 -37.31 0.17
C PHE A 806 -10.24 -37.63 1.21
N PRO A 807 -9.08 -38.24 0.89
CA PRO A 807 -8.01 -38.47 1.87
C PRO A 807 -7.42 -37.19 2.50
N CYS A 808 -7.70 -36.02 1.92
CA CYS A 808 -7.18 -34.74 2.39
C CYS A 808 -8.12 -34.01 3.39
N ILE A 809 -9.32 -34.53 3.64
CA ILE A 809 -10.33 -33.88 4.49
C ILE A 809 -10.09 -34.27 5.97
N PRO A 810 -9.90 -33.31 6.90
CA PRO A 810 -9.90 -33.61 8.33
C PRO A 810 -11.29 -34.07 8.78
N PRO A 811 -11.41 -35.00 9.74
CA PRO A 811 -12.68 -35.58 10.15
C PRO A 811 -13.49 -34.63 11.06
N ASP A 812 -14.00 -33.53 10.48
CA ASP A 812 -14.97 -32.67 11.15
C ASP A 812 -16.37 -33.29 11.11
N GLY A 813 -16.99 -33.38 12.28
CA GLY A 813 -18.22 -34.15 12.47
C GLY A 813 -19.45 -33.44 11.91
N ASN A 814 -19.97 -33.95 10.77
CA ASN A 814 -21.41 -34.16 10.51
C ASN A 814 -21.71 -34.69 9.10
N SER A 815 -20.77 -34.65 8.16
CA SER A 815 -20.96 -35.12 6.77
C SER A 815 -19.81 -36.01 6.35
N ILE A 816 -20.11 -37.25 5.97
CA ILE A 816 -19.09 -38.25 5.62
C ILE A 816 -18.73 -38.09 4.12
N PRO A 817 -17.46 -37.88 3.75
CA PRO A 817 -17.08 -37.77 2.34
C PRO A 817 -17.47 -39.01 1.53
N GLY A 818 -18.14 -38.81 0.40
CA GLY A 818 -18.63 -39.88 -0.48
C GLY A 818 -20.02 -40.44 -0.12
N GLU A 819 -20.63 -40.01 0.98
CA GLU A 819 -21.97 -40.46 1.39
C GLU A 819 -23.05 -40.12 0.35
N ARG A 820 -22.99 -38.91 -0.23
CA ARG A 820 -23.99 -38.40 -1.18
C ARG A 820 -23.85 -39.04 -2.56
N ILE A 821 -22.63 -39.38 -2.96
CA ILE A 821 -22.39 -40.23 -4.13
C ILE A 821 -22.92 -41.64 -3.89
N CYS A 822 -22.70 -42.23 -2.70
CA CYS A 822 -23.21 -43.55 -2.36
C CYS A 822 -24.75 -43.62 -2.35
N GLU A 823 -25.44 -42.62 -1.80
CA GLU A 823 -26.90 -42.47 -1.93
C GLU A 823 -27.35 -42.55 -3.39
N THR A 824 -26.68 -41.77 -4.25
CA THR A 824 -26.97 -41.73 -5.68
C THR A 824 -26.70 -43.10 -6.33
N THR A 825 -25.59 -43.78 -6.01
CA THR A 825 -25.34 -45.15 -6.50
C THR A 825 -26.46 -46.13 -6.12
N VAL A 826 -26.94 -46.06 -4.87
CA VAL A 826 -28.04 -46.91 -4.38
C VAL A 826 -29.33 -46.61 -5.13
N MET A 827 -29.63 -45.33 -5.36
CA MET A 827 -30.79 -44.88 -6.11
C MET A 827 -30.76 -45.34 -7.58
N LEU A 828 -29.66 -45.15 -8.33
CA LEU A 828 -29.52 -45.67 -9.70
C LEU A 828 -29.76 -47.19 -9.76
N ARG A 829 -29.18 -47.94 -8.80
CA ARG A 829 -29.34 -49.40 -8.73
C ARG A 829 -30.78 -49.83 -8.44
N ALA A 830 -31.46 -49.13 -7.53
CA ALA A 830 -32.84 -49.40 -7.20
C ALA A 830 -33.76 -49.14 -8.39
N ASP A 831 -33.56 -48.01 -9.07
CA ASP A 831 -34.40 -47.59 -10.18
C ASP A 831 -34.21 -48.45 -11.45
N PHE A 832 -32.96 -48.78 -11.81
CA PHE A 832 -32.67 -49.72 -12.91
C PHE A 832 -33.30 -51.11 -12.66
N ARG A 833 -33.27 -51.60 -11.41
CA ARG A 833 -33.94 -52.86 -11.03
C ARG A 833 -35.46 -52.76 -11.10
N SER A 834 -36.04 -51.65 -10.66
CA SER A 834 -37.48 -51.37 -10.71
C SER A 834 -38.00 -51.44 -12.15
N HIS A 835 -37.31 -50.76 -13.07
CA HIS A 835 -37.63 -50.77 -14.49
C HIS A 835 -37.55 -52.18 -15.11
N ILE A 836 -36.49 -52.96 -14.83
CA ILE A 836 -36.39 -54.35 -15.30
C ILE A 836 -37.53 -55.21 -14.74
N GLN A 837 -37.86 -55.08 -13.45
CA GLN A 837 -38.94 -55.87 -12.84
C GLN A 837 -40.30 -55.54 -13.48
N ALA A 838 -40.58 -54.26 -13.77
CA ALA A 838 -41.82 -53.85 -14.41
C ALA A 838 -41.96 -54.43 -15.84
N ILE A 839 -40.86 -54.47 -16.62
CA ILE A 839 -40.83 -55.13 -17.93
C ILE A 839 -41.07 -56.64 -17.79
N VAL A 840 -40.40 -57.29 -16.84
CA VAL A 840 -40.54 -58.74 -16.61
C VAL A 840 -41.96 -59.13 -16.19
N GLU A 841 -42.62 -58.36 -15.32
CA GLU A 841 -44.04 -58.58 -15.01
C GLU A 841 -44.93 -58.36 -16.24
N LYS A 842 -44.63 -57.38 -17.10
CA LYS A 842 -45.39 -57.14 -18.33
C LYS A 842 -45.26 -58.28 -19.35
N LEU A 843 -44.06 -58.84 -19.50
CA LEU A 843 -43.81 -60.04 -20.30
C LEU A 843 -44.47 -61.29 -19.69
N ALA A 844 -44.51 -61.40 -18.35
CA ALA A 844 -45.27 -62.44 -17.67
C ALA A 844 -46.79 -62.26 -17.87
N GLU A 845 -47.34 -61.03 -17.88
CA GLU A 845 -48.73 -60.74 -18.24
C GLU A 845 -49.08 -61.29 -19.64
N ASN A 846 -48.20 -61.15 -20.64
CA ASN A 846 -48.41 -61.70 -22.00
C ASN A 846 -48.70 -63.21 -21.97
N THR A 847 -47.93 -64.00 -21.21
CA THR A 847 -48.17 -65.46 -21.08
C THR A 847 -49.53 -65.77 -20.45
N ARG A 848 -50.07 -64.84 -19.65
CA ARG A 848 -51.37 -64.91 -18.96
C ARG A 848 -52.51 -64.29 -19.78
N VAL A 849 -52.30 -63.86 -21.03
CA VAL A 849 -53.38 -63.39 -21.90
C VAL A 849 -54.23 -64.57 -22.37
N GLN A 850 -53.66 -65.46 -23.17
CA GLN A 850 -54.40 -66.57 -23.81
C GLN A 850 -54.54 -67.78 -22.88
N THR A 851 -55.52 -68.65 -23.11
CA THR A 851 -55.66 -69.90 -22.33
C THR A 851 -54.62 -70.95 -22.69
N ALA A 852 -54.20 -71.00 -23.96
CA ALA A 852 -53.18 -71.91 -24.47
C ALA A 852 -51.75 -71.60 -23.98
N THR A 853 -51.50 -70.39 -23.46
CA THR A 853 -50.18 -69.94 -22.98
C THR A 853 -50.09 -69.89 -21.46
N LYS A 854 -51.21 -70.04 -20.73
CA LYS A 854 -51.26 -69.98 -19.27
C LYS A 854 -50.57 -71.18 -18.65
N LEU A 855 -49.30 -71.03 -18.24
CA LEU A 855 -48.49 -72.07 -17.61
C LEU A 855 -49.25 -72.83 -16.49
N ARG A 856 -49.91 -72.11 -15.58
CA ARG A 856 -50.73 -72.69 -14.51
C ARG A 856 -51.87 -73.59 -15.03
N LYS A 857 -52.50 -73.24 -16.17
CA LYS A 857 -53.54 -74.09 -16.81
C LYS A 857 -52.91 -75.28 -17.52
N ILE A 858 -51.86 -75.08 -18.29
CA ILE A 858 -51.15 -76.15 -19.01
C ILE A 858 -50.70 -77.26 -18.03
N ILE A 859 -50.19 -76.87 -16.86
CA ILE A 859 -49.83 -77.79 -15.78
C ILE A 859 -51.09 -78.38 -15.10
N GLN A 860 -52.10 -77.58 -14.76
CA GLN A 860 -53.31 -78.06 -14.07
C GLN A 860 -54.18 -79.00 -14.90
N ASP A 861 -54.18 -78.85 -16.22
CA ASP A 861 -54.95 -79.69 -17.16
C ASP A 861 -54.20 -81.02 -17.48
N SER A 862 -53.01 -81.23 -16.91
CA SER A 862 -52.27 -82.50 -17.01
C SER A 862 -52.78 -83.51 -15.97
N LYS A 863 -53.25 -84.67 -16.46
CA LYS A 863 -53.68 -85.79 -15.61
C LYS A 863 -52.49 -86.66 -15.21
N GLU A 864 -52.68 -87.45 -14.16
CA GLU A 864 -51.69 -88.36 -13.54
C GLU A 864 -51.01 -89.34 -14.53
N THR A 865 -51.68 -89.69 -15.64
CA THR A 865 -51.18 -90.58 -16.70
C THR A 865 -50.41 -89.90 -17.84
N VAL A 866 -50.20 -88.57 -17.80
CA VAL A 866 -49.62 -87.81 -18.92
C VAL A 866 -48.19 -88.26 -19.26
N VAL A 867 -47.98 -88.54 -20.55
CA VAL A 867 -46.66 -88.79 -21.17
C VAL A 867 -45.95 -87.45 -21.38
N GLU A 868 -44.61 -87.42 -21.28
CA GLU A 868 -43.84 -86.18 -21.41
C GLU A 868 -44.10 -85.45 -22.74
N SER A 869 -44.32 -86.21 -23.83
CA SER A 869 -44.72 -85.71 -25.15
C SER A 869 -45.97 -84.84 -25.10
N ASP A 870 -46.99 -85.22 -24.33
CA ASP A 870 -48.30 -84.56 -24.36
C ASP A 870 -48.23 -83.21 -23.63
N LEU A 871 -47.44 -83.12 -22.56
CA LEU A 871 -47.19 -81.84 -21.89
C LEU A 871 -46.32 -80.93 -22.76
N ARG A 872 -45.27 -81.46 -23.40
CA ARG A 872 -44.43 -80.70 -24.35
C ARG A 872 -45.27 -80.14 -25.50
N ASN A 873 -46.14 -80.95 -26.11
CA ASN A 873 -47.06 -80.51 -27.17
C ASN A 873 -48.03 -79.41 -26.70
N ARG A 874 -48.53 -79.49 -25.45
CA ARG A 874 -49.39 -78.44 -24.86
C ARG A 874 -48.63 -77.17 -24.48
N MET A 875 -47.33 -77.27 -24.21
CA MET A 875 -46.45 -76.11 -23.98
C MET A 875 -46.00 -75.43 -25.27
N GLN A 876 -46.20 -76.03 -26.44
CA GLN A 876 -45.73 -75.48 -27.72
C GLN A 876 -46.21 -74.04 -28.01
N PRO A 877 -47.48 -73.63 -27.77
CA PRO A 877 -47.91 -72.24 -27.96
C PRO A 877 -47.23 -71.26 -26.99
N LEU A 878 -46.88 -71.72 -25.78
CA LEU A 878 -46.09 -70.93 -24.84
C LEU A 878 -44.61 -70.86 -25.26
N LYS A 879 -44.06 -71.95 -25.81
CA LYS A 879 -42.69 -72.01 -26.37
C LYS A 879 -42.51 -71.00 -27.50
N GLU A 880 -43.43 -70.97 -28.46
CA GLU A 880 -43.42 -70.02 -29.57
C GLU A 880 -43.56 -68.56 -29.08
N LEU A 881 -44.47 -68.29 -28.16
CA LEU A 881 -44.62 -66.96 -27.56
C LEU A 881 -43.35 -66.50 -26.81
N LEU A 882 -42.73 -67.39 -26.04
CA LEU A 882 -41.49 -67.08 -25.30
C LEU A 882 -40.31 -66.84 -26.26
N ILE A 883 -40.16 -67.63 -27.32
CA ILE A 883 -39.13 -67.42 -28.35
C ILE A 883 -39.30 -66.05 -29.00
N ASN A 884 -40.50 -65.71 -29.46
CA ASN A 884 -40.77 -64.42 -30.10
C ASN A 884 -40.49 -63.23 -29.17
N MET A 885 -40.81 -63.34 -27.87
CA MET A 885 -40.48 -62.31 -26.88
C MET A 885 -38.97 -62.22 -26.64
N ILE A 886 -38.24 -63.34 -26.56
CA ILE A 886 -36.77 -63.33 -26.41
C ILE A 886 -36.10 -62.73 -27.66
N GLU A 887 -36.60 -63.00 -28.86
CA GLU A 887 -36.07 -62.40 -30.09
C GLU A 887 -36.33 -60.87 -30.15
N ASN A 888 -37.49 -60.39 -29.68
CA ASN A 888 -37.73 -58.94 -29.48
C ASN A 888 -36.84 -58.32 -28.39
N LEU A 889 -36.60 -59.02 -27.27
CA LEU A 889 -35.65 -58.54 -26.26
C LEU A 889 -34.24 -58.37 -26.85
N HIS A 890 -33.82 -59.30 -27.72
CA HIS A 890 -32.50 -59.26 -28.37
C HIS A 890 -32.37 -58.15 -29.42
N SER A 891 -33.46 -57.78 -30.11
CA SER A 891 -33.41 -56.66 -31.06
C SER A 891 -33.34 -55.28 -30.39
N VAL A 892 -33.75 -55.18 -29.12
CA VAL A 892 -33.89 -53.91 -28.38
C VAL A 892 -32.75 -53.64 -27.40
N PHE A 893 -32.25 -54.66 -26.70
CA PHE A 893 -31.32 -54.49 -25.58
C PHE A 893 -29.87 -54.86 -25.93
N GLU A 894 -28.90 -54.11 -25.39
CA GLU A 894 -27.49 -54.53 -25.43
C GLU A 894 -27.30 -55.88 -24.70
N PRO A 895 -26.29 -56.69 -25.08
CA PRO A 895 -26.14 -58.08 -24.60
C PRO A 895 -26.27 -58.27 -23.09
N HIS A 896 -25.71 -57.37 -22.29
CA HIS A 896 -25.81 -57.47 -20.83
C HIS A 896 -27.18 -57.08 -20.26
N VAL A 897 -27.88 -56.12 -20.86
CA VAL A 897 -29.26 -55.77 -20.46
C VAL A 897 -30.18 -56.92 -20.85
N PHE A 898 -30.02 -57.44 -22.08
CA PHE A 898 -30.70 -58.63 -22.58
C PHE A 898 -30.54 -59.83 -21.63
N ILE A 899 -29.31 -60.22 -21.28
CA ILE A 899 -29.05 -61.32 -20.32
C ILE A 899 -29.77 -61.05 -18.99
N THR A 900 -29.72 -59.83 -18.47
CA THR A 900 -30.34 -59.48 -17.18
C THR A 900 -31.86 -59.62 -17.23
N VAL A 901 -32.51 -59.11 -18.29
CA VAL A 901 -33.96 -59.21 -18.48
C VAL A 901 -34.38 -60.67 -18.72
N CYS A 902 -33.66 -61.42 -19.56
CA CYS A 902 -33.95 -62.83 -19.81
C CYS A 902 -33.80 -63.71 -18.57
N ARG A 903 -32.75 -63.51 -17.75
CA ARG A 903 -32.58 -64.26 -16.49
C ARG A 903 -33.68 -63.94 -15.48
N ASN A 904 -34.07 -62.68 -15.34
CA ASN A 904 -35.18 -62.29 -14.46
C ASN A 904 -36.53 -62.80 -14.99
N PHE A 905 -36.73 -62.84 -16.31
CA PHE A 905 -37.95 -63.40 -16.91
C PHE A 905 -38.03 -64.93 -16.73
N TRP A 906 -36.92 -65.65 -16.92
CA TRP A 906 -36.81 -67.07 -16.60
C TRP A 906 -37.09 -67.34 -15.11
N ASP A 907 -36.52 -66.54 -14.20
CA ASP A 907 -36.82 -66.64 -12.77
C ASP A 907 -38.32 -66.44 -12.50
N ARG A 908 -38.93 -65.40 -13.10
CA ARG A 908 -40.34 -65.08 -12.91
C ARG A 908 -41.28 -66.17 -13.41
N MET A 909 -40.94 -66.82 -14.53
CA MET A 909 -41.65 -68.01 -15.01
C MET A 909 -41.45 -69.21 -14.07
N GLY A 910 -40.26 -69.35 -13.48
CA GLY A 910 -39.97 -70.30 -12.40
C GLY A 910 -40.81 -70.03 -11.14
N GLN A 911 -40.98 -68.77 -10.74
CA GLN A 911 -41.84 -68.36 -9.62
C GLN A 911 -43.31 -68.76 -9.84
N ASP A 912 -43.82 -68.66 -11.07
CA ASP A 912 -45.18 -69.11 -11.39
C ASP A 912 -45.36 -70.64 -11.25
N VAL A 913 -44.29 -71.43 -11.43
CA VAL A 913 -44.27 -72.88 -11.12
C VAL A 913 -44.10 -73.14 -9.62
N LEU A 914 -43.19 -72.42 -8.96
CA LEU A 914 -42.93 -72.48 -7.52
C LEU A 914 -44.23 -72.25 -6.73
N HIS A 915 -44.89 -71.11 -6.97
CA HIS A 915 -46.16 -70.77 -6.36
C HIS A 915 -47.28 -71.79 -6.70
N PHE A 916 -47.24 -72.43 -7.87
CA PHE A 916 -48.17 -73.53 -8.17
C PHE A 916 -47.94 -74.76 -7.28
N MET A 917 -46.68 -75.13 -7.04
CA MET A 917 -46.31 -76.25 -6.15
C MET A 917 -46.62 -75.93 -4.69
N GLU A 918 -46.31 -74.72 -4.23
CA GLU A 918 -46.54 -74.33 -2.83
C GLU A 918 -48.02 -74.34 -2.44
N ASN A 919 -48.90 -73.89 -3.33
CA ASN A 919 -50.36 -73.95 -3.12
C ASN A 919 -50.94 -75.38 -3.10
N ARG A 920 -50.13 -76.44 -3.35
CA ARG A 920 -50.60 -77.83 -3.44
C ARG A 920 -49.65 -78.86 -2.81
N ARG A 921 -48.84 -78.47 -1.80
CA ARG A 921 -47.80 -79.32 -1.17
C ARG A 921 -48.26 -80.74 -0.76
N GLU A 922 -49.53 -80.92 -0.46
CA GLU A 922 -50.12 -82.18 0.05
C GLU A 922 -50.34 -83.28 -1.02
N ASN A 923 -50.28 -82.98 -2.33
CA ASN A 923 -50.65 -83.93 -3.38
C ASN A 923 -49.44 -84.44 -4.20
N MET A 924 -48.88 -85.60 -3.82
CA MET A 924 -47.70 -86.21 -4.47
C MET A 924 -47.84 -86.46 -5.98
N SER A 925 -49.05 -86.74 -6.49
CA SER A 925 -49.28 -87.01 -7.91
C SER A 925 -49.14 -85.80 -8.83
N TRP A 926 -49.04 -84.58 -8.28
CA TRP A 926 -49.01 -83.33 -9.04
C TRP A 926 -47.60 -82.82 -9.36
N TYR A 927 -46.53 -83.49 -8.91
CA TYR A 927 -45.14 -83.02 -9.10
C TYR A 927 -44.56 -83.29 -10.49
N LYS A 928 -45.11 -84.24 -11.27
CA LYS A 928 -44.60 -84.61 -12.60
C LYS A 928 -44.75 -83.48 -13.65
N GLY A 929 -45.90 -82.82 -13.68
CA GLY A 929 -46.18 -81.69 -14.58
C GLY A 929 -45.26 -80.48 -14.37
N PRO A 930 -45.16 -79.93 -13.15
CA PRO A 930 -44.20 -78.87 -12.79
C PRO A 930 -42.74 -79.21 -13.13
N ARG A 931 -42.30 -80.46 -12.92
CA ARG A 931 -40.93 -80.90 -13.24
C ARG A 931 -40.64 -80.82 -14.73
N ILE A 932 -41.55 -81.30 -15.58
CA ILE A 932 -41.42 -81.22 -17.04
C ILE A 932 -41.53 -79.75 -17.50
N ALA A 933 -42.40 -78.95 -16.89
CA ALA A 933 -42.55 -77.54 -17.23
C ALA A 933 -41.27 -76.72 -16.97
N ILE A 934 -40.56 -76.99 -15.87
CA ILE A 934 -39.24 -76.39 -15.61
C ILE A 934 -38.22 -76.83 -16.66
N LEU A 935 -38.13 -78.13 -16.97
CA LEU A 935 -37.19 -78.62 -18.01
C LEU A 935 -37.44 -77.95 -19.37
N VAL A 936 -38.70 -77.72 -19.74
CA VAL A 936 -39.07 -77.02 -20.99
C VAL A 936 -38.72 -75.52 -20.90
N LEU A 937 -38.93 -74.85 -19.77
CA LEU A 937 -38.52 -73.45 -19.60
C LEU A 937 -36.99 -73.29 -19.66
N ASP A 938 -36.25 -74.19 -19.01
CA ASP A 938 -34.79 -74.22 -19.02
C ASP A 938 -34.24 -74.48 -20.44
N GLU A 939 -34.87 -75.39 -21.19
CA GLU A 939 -34.58 -75.61 -22.61
C GLU A 939 -34.85 -74.35 -23.45
N ILE A 940 -35.96 -73.65 -23.23
CA ILE A 940 -36.31 -72.43 -23.98
C ILE A 940 -35.32 -71.30 -23.70
N PHE A 941 -35.17 -70.87 -22.45
CA PHE A 941 -34.31 -69.74 -22.11
C PHE A 941 -32.83 -70.07 -22.40
N GLY A 942 -32.36 -71.25 -22.00
CA GLY A 942 -30.99 -71.68 -22.26
C GLY A 942 -30.66 -71.78 -23.75
N SER A 943 -31.50 -72.46 -24.55
CA SER A 943 -31.22 -72.62 -25.99
C SER A 943 -31.36 -71.33 -26.77
N GLN A 944 -32.34 -70.46 -26.48
CA GLN A 944 -32.50 -69.20 -27.21
C GLN A 944 -31.43 -68.18 -26.84
N MET A 945 -31.05 -68.07 -25.55
CA MET A 945 -29.92 -67.22 -25.17
C MET A 945 -28.64 -67.70 -25.86
N GLN A 946 -28.36 -69.02 -25.84
CA GLN A 946 -27.18 -69.59 -26.50
C GLN A 946 -27.19 -69.40 -28.03
N LYS A 947 -28.36 -69.54 -28.68
CA LYS A 947 -28.55 -69.29 -30.12
C LYS A 947 -28.25 -67.84 -30.51
N LEU A 948 -28.70 -66.88 -29.70
CA LEU A 948 -28.64 -65.45 -30.03
C LEU A 948 -27.29 -64.80 -29.67
N LEU A 949 -26.70 -65.16 -28.54
CA LEU A 949 -25.43 -64.56 -28.06
C LEU A 949 -24.19 -65.43 -28.26
N GLY A 950 -24.34 -66.75 -28.47
CA GLY A 950 -23.21 -67.66 -28.72
C GLY A 950 -22.09 -67.55 -27.68
N ASN A 951 -20.91 -67.16 -28.14
CA ASN A 951 -19.70 -67.05 -27.31
C ASN A 951 -19.67 -65.83 -26.37
N ALA A 952 -20.66 -64.92 -26.43
CA ALA A 952 -20.74 -63.75 -25.55
C ALA A 952 -21.35 -64.07 -24.17
N LEU A 953 -21.91 -65.27 -23.98
CA LEU A 953 -22.43 -65.74 -22.70
C LEU A 953 -21.33 -66.33 -21.82
N GLN A 954 -21.41 -66.07 -20.51
CA GLN A 954 -20.61 -66.77 -19.51
C GLN A 954 -21.38 -67.96 -18.94
N GLU A 955 -20.68 -68.96 -18.43
CA GLU A 955 -21.30 -70.18 -17.84
C GLU A 955 -22.33 -69.84 -16.75
N LYS A 956 -22.02 -68.83 -15.92
CA LYS A 956 -22.91 -68.27 -14.89
C LYS A 956 -24.22 -67.67 -15.44
N ASP A 957 -24.23 -67.23 -16.70
CA ASP A 957 -25.39 -66.59 -17.34
C ASP A 957 -26.42 -67.62 -17.80
N LEU A 958 -26.01 -68.89 -17.93
CA LEU A 958 -26.86 -70.06 -18.19
C LEU A 958 -27.25 -70.84 -16.92
N GLU A 959 -26.70 -70.48 -15.75
CA GLU A 959 -27.11 -71.13 -14.49
C GLU A 959 -28.60 -70.92 -14.21
N PRO A 960 -29.32 -71.95 -13.72
CA PRO A 960 -30.74 -71.83 -13.39
C PRO A 960 -30.99 -70.71 -12.36
N PRO A 961 -31.99 -69.83 -12.57
CA PRO A 961 -32.31 -68.77 -11.63
C PRO A 961 -32.75 -69.26 -10.23
N PRO A 962 -32.74 -68.38 -9.20
CA PRO A 962 -33.06 -68.74 -7.81
C PRO A 962 -34.35 -69.56 -7.63
N SER A 963 -35.48 -69.14 -8.21
CA SER A 963 -36.75 -69.84 -8.07
C SER A 963 -36.76 -71.19 -8.80
N VAL A 964 -36.00 -71.31 -9.89
CA VAL A 964 -35.79 -72.60 -10.58
C VAL A 964 -34.92 -73.54 -9.74
N LYS A 965 -33.85 -73.02 -9.11
CA LYS A 965 -33.02 -73.76 -8.14
C LYS A 965 -33.85 -74.23 -6.95
N GLU A 966 -34.75 -73.39 -6.43
CA GLU A 966 -35.65 -73.75 -5.32
C GLU A 966 -36.64 -74.84 -5.70
N VAL A 967 -37.32 -74.72 -6.85
CA VAL A 967 -38.20 -75.77 -7.38
C VAL A 967 -37.46 -77.10 -7.58
N ARG A 968 -36.23 -77.07 -8.14
CA ARG A 968 -35.35 -78.25 -8.23
C ARG A 968 -35.02 -78.82 -6.84
N SER A 969 -34.77 -77.96 -5.85
CA SER A 969 -34.50 -78.40 -4.47
C SER A 969 -35.70 -79.07 -3.80
N MET A 970 -36.94 -78.64 -4.12
CA MET A 970 -38.14 -79.33 -3.64
C MET A 970 -38.27 -80.71 -4.26
N PHE A 971 -38.03 -80.88 -5.56
CA PHE A 971 -38.01 -82.22 -6.17
C PHE A 971 -36.93 -83.11 -5.54
N ALA A 972 -35.76 -82.57 -5.20
CA ALA A 972 -34.68 -83.29 -4.53
C ALA A 972 -34.92 -83.58 -3.02
N LYS A 973 -35.99 -83.02 -2.43
CA LYS A 973 -36.47 -83.34 -1.06
C LYS A 973 -37.68 -84.29 -1.07
N ILE A 974 -38.26 -84.55 -2.25
CA ILE A 974 -39.46 -85.38 -2.46
C ILE A 974 -39.07 -86.74 -3.07
N LEU A 975 -37.95 -86.78 -3.79
CA LEU A 975 -37.20 -87.99 -4.16
C LEU A 975 -36.36 -88.49 -2.98
#